data_AF-A0A378JF70-F1
#
_entry.id   AF-A0A378JF70-F1
#
_cell.length_a   1.000
_cell.length_b   1.000
_cell.length_c   1.000
_cell.angle_alpha   90.00
_cell.angle_beta   90.00
_cell.angle_gamma   90.00
#
_symmetry.space_group_name_H-M   'P 1'
#
loop_
_entity.id
_entity.type
_entity.pdbx_description
1 polymer ?
#
loop_
_entity_poly.entity_id
_entity_poly.type
_entity_poly.pdbx_seq_one_letter_code
_entity_poly.pdbx_strand_id
1 'polypeptide(L)'
;MAGNFRIKDITAGPVSNSSGHEAYLKAIYNPTGHKIIYKKNKHGRADFSRLEVTFSQLARLFLVPNLTPDSNLVTDENNNVLGLAIEHLSHVIAEKEKLEHPFYKLTDSQQIGCGYTKVDVDAAKDIPINFLNNLPQGFYANLVEDEAKGILTIDYESLASILSTSYTLEEDDLHKGNFGFYLVEKDGKPHAVFFKIDHDLMFVDSIMGFQTRRPFHLTHGAHAFDITVDDLMSLACLKNSCNSYWPTKFGYIANPFDNKEYRNYADIDAFARLSNNAAFIKAKWKSFYKHILIPTQLIEHTLKECADMKKSTDRAHVALVTQTLTARLARLRAVLFSIKEFRDYVSQLNEQETQALLKEIIAPHSSNEALIQQVQESFVRYKKLCRDKQGFENGDTPLHTAIKMGEYRYEETISMFGQFINVKNKEGKTPLDVALERVHIFSDDQDVGKNAYFMMRHLLNNGARKTNLYKLADIDSAVKAYRYPNPYLQEIRASMPYGAFKRILRNIGEDHRFCLKFQKNLAIQCIKRFIEVNKYHPNFENRLLQLRDDINGYSSDEESAGVKYIRQLRSKLWIIRQLRGLYGWTSTQWEINSTINQALEQHKAKEPSCFSFFSSTPQRNRINRDFELDNRSRLAVG
;
A
#
# COMPACT_ATOMS: atom_id res chain seq x y z
N MET A 1 -3.42 13.23 -19.44
CA MET A 1 -2.88 12.74 -20.73
C MET A 1 -2.75 11.23 -20.64
N ALA A 2 -3.41 10.44 -21.50
CA ALA A 2 -3.40 8.97 -21.37
C ALA A 2 -2.25 8.36 -22.18
N GLY A 3 -1.14 8.03 -21.52
CA GLY A 3 -0.03 7.26 -22.10
C GLY A 3 1.35 7.63 -21.55
N ASN A 4 2.31 6.71 -21.68
CA ASN A 4 3.71 6.99 -21.35
C ASN A 4 4.26 8.07 -22.28
N PHE A 5 5.07 8.98 -21.75
CA PHE A 5 5.80 9.96 -22.55
C PHE A 5 6.93 9.27 -23.31
N ARG A 6 7.21 9.75 -24.53
CA ARG A 6 8.41 9.37 -25.27
C ARG A 6 9.49 10.41 -25.02
N ILE A 7 10.72 9.95 -24.75
CA ILE A 7 11.84 10.85 -24.48
C ILE A 7 12.11 11.84 -25.63
N LYS A 8 11.90 11.41 -26.88
CA LYS A 8 12.06 12.27 -28.07
C LYS A 8 11.07 13.45 -28.11
N ASP A 9 9.96 13.35 -27.38
CA ASP A 9 8.93 14.39 -27.31
C ASP A 9 9.18 15.37 -26.14
N ILE A 10 10.28 15.20 -25.40
CA ILE A 10 10.63 16.03 -24.25
C ILE A 10 11.88 16.85 -24.57
N THR A 11 11.75 18.17 -24.53
CA THR A 11 12.90 19.06 -24.50
C THR A 11 13.30 19.28 -23.03
N ALA A 12 14.46 18.75 -22.65
CA ALA A 12 15.00 18.94 -21.31
C ALA A 12 15.46 20.40 -21.12
N GLY A 13 15.10 20.99 -19.98
CA GLY A 13 15.65 22.27 -19.53
C GLY A 13 17.04 22.10 -18.87
N PRO A 14 17.53 23.10 -18.11
CA PRO A 14 18.72 22.92 -17.30
C PRO A 14 18.52 21.86 -16.21
N VAL A 15 19.58 21.09 -15.94
CA VAL A 15 19.60 20.12 -14.85
C VAL A 15 19.48 20.84 -13.51
N SER A 16 18.65 20.29 -12.63
CA SER A 16 18.52 20.67 -11.23
C SER A 16 19.11 19.59 -10.35
N ASN A 17 20.11 19.96 -9.54
CA ASN A 17 20.77 19.06 -8.58
C ASN A 17 20.11 19.10 -7.19
N SER A 18 18.87 19.59 -7.10
CA SER A 18 18.14 19.78 -5.83
C SER A 18 17.51 18.50 -5.26
N SER A 19 17.55 17.39 -6.01
CA SER A 19 16.92 16.12 -5.64
C SER A 19 17.93 14.97 -5.68
N GLY A 20 17.54 13.81 -5.11
CA GLY A 20 18.37 12.59 -5.12
C GLY A 20 18.53 11.93 -6.50
N HIS A 21 17.93 12.48 -7.55
CA HIS A 21 18.10 12.07 -8.94
C HIS A 21 18.23 13.30 -9.86
N GLU A 22 18.75 13.10 -11.07
CA GLU A 22 18.86 14.16 -12.07
C GLU A 22 17.45 14.58 -12.53
N ALA A 23 17.06 15.83 -12.24
CA ALA A 23 15.74 16.36 -12.53
C ALA A 23 15.81 17.62 -13.40
N TYR A 24 14.83 17.80 -14.28
CA TYR A 24 14.69 18.93 -15.18
C TYR A 24 13.36 19.63 -14.88
N LEU A 25 13.42 20.65 -14.02
CA LEU A 25 12.23 21.36 -13.51
C LEU A 25 11.58 22.29 -14.55
N LYS A 26 12.27 22.56 -15.66
CA LYS A 26 11.81 23.43 -16.76
C LYS A 26 11.70 22.67 -18.09
N ALA A 27 11.36 21.38 -18.03
CA ALA A 27 11.17 20.58 -19.23
C ALA A 27 9.87 20.96 -19.96
N ILE A 28 9.85 20.72 -21.27
CA ILE A 28 8.70 21.03 -22.13
C ILE A 28 8.30 19.76 -22.87
N TYR A 29 7.00 19.47 -22.89
CA TYR A 29 6.43 18.42 -23.72
C TYR A 29 6.09 18.99 -25.10
N ASN A 30 6.92 18.67 -26.10
CA ASN A 30 6.91 19.29 -27.43
C ASN A 30 5.57 19.24 -28.17
N PRO A 31 4.78 18.13 -28.12
CA PRO A 31 3.51 18.05 -28.85
C PRO A 31 2.44 19.07 -28.42
N THR A 32 2.50 19.55 -27.17
CA THR A 32 1.53 20.53 -26.64
C THR A 32 2.19 21.85 -26.22
N GLY A 33 3.50 21.89 -26.08
CA GLY A 33 4.24 23.01 -25.48
C GLY A 33 4.03 23.13 -23.96
N HIS A 34 3.36 22.17 -23.31
CA HIS A 34 3.09 22.23 -21.88
C HIS A 34 4.37 22.10 -21.05
N LYS A 35 4.41 22.81 -19.92
CA LYS A 35 5.48 22.69 -18.94
C LYS A 35 5.32 21.39 -18.16
N ILE A 36 6.42 20.65 -18.04
CA ILE A 36 6.50 19.42 -17.26
C ILE A 36 7.77 19.42 -16.40
N ILE A 37 7.79 18.56 -15.39
CA ILE A 37 8.99 18.21 -14.64
C ILE A 37 9.41 16.83 -15.10
N TYR A 38 10.62 16.70 -15.64
CA TYR A 38 11.18 15.40 -16.04
C TYR A 38 12.21 14.94 -15.01
N LYS A 39 12.03 13.76 -14.43
CA LYS A 39 12.94 13.12 -13.48
C LYS A 39 13.53 11.86 -14.11
N LYS A 40 14.85 11.72 -14.17
CA LYS A 40 15.50 10.46 -14.60
C LYS A 40 15.36 9.38 -13.52
N ASN A 41 15.53 8.12 -13.93
CA ASN A 41 15.56 6.99 -13.00
C ASN A 41 16.54 7.23 -11.83
N LYS A 42 16.03 7.18 -10.60
CA LYS A 42 16.83 7.28 -9.38
C LYS A 42 17.83 6.12 -9.33
N HIS A 43 19.12 6.44 -9.20
CA HIS A 43 20.24 5.49 -9.27
C HIS A 43 20.24 4.59 -10.53
N GLY A 44 19.64 5.06 -11.64
CA GLY A 44 19.52 4.28 -12.87
C GLY A 44 18.51 3.13 -12.82
N ARG A 45 17.71 2.99 -11.74
CA ARG A 45 16.73 1.91 -11.62
C ARG A 45 15.33 2.36 -12.03
N ALA A 46 14.77 1.70 -13.04
CA ALA A 46 13.40 1.93 -13.51
C ALA A 46 12.33 1.67 -12.43
N ASP A 47 12.58 0.75 -11.50
CA ASP A 47 11.61 0.39 -10.46
C ASP A 47 11.20 1.57 -9.58
N PHE A 48 12.13 2.48 -9.27
CA PHE A 48 11.79 3.68 -8.49
C PHE A 48 10.85 4.60 -9.25
N SER A 49 11.06 4.79 -10.55
CA SER A 49 10.17 5.60 -11.37
C SER A 49 8.77 4.97 -11.49
N ARG A 50 8.71 3.64 -11.63
CA ARG A 50 7.46 2.88 -11.64
C ARG A 50 6.70 3.03 -10.32
N LEU A 51 7.39 2.92 -9.19
CA LEU A 51 6.82 3.12 -7.87
C LEU A 51 6.34 4.54 -7.66
N GLU A 52 7.14 5.56 -8.00
CA GLU A 52 6.75 6.96 -7.83
C GLU A 52 5.53 7.34 -8.69
N VAL A 53 5.45 6.87 -9.93
CA VAL A 53 4.24 7.04 -10.76
C VAL A 53 3.05 6.31 -10.14
N THR A 54 3.23 5.05 -9.73
CA THR A 54 2.18 4.26 -9.07
C THR A 54 1.63 4.96 -7.82
N PHE A 55 2.53 5.43 -6.96
CA PHE A 55 2.20 6.12 -5.71
C PHE A 55 1.56 7.48 -5.97
N SER A 56 1.98 8.19 -7.02
CA SER A 56 1.34 9.45 -7.43
C SER A 56 -0.09 9.24 -7.91
N GLN A 57 -0.36 8.20 -8.69
CA GLN A 57 -1.72 7.87 -9.12
C GLN A 57 -2.62 7.49 -7.95
N LEU A 58 -2.09 6.71 -6.99
CA LEU A 58 -2.80 6.44 -5.75
C LEU A 58 -3.01 7.72 -4.92
N ALA A 59 -2.01 8.58 -4.78
CA ALA A 59 -2.16 9.84 -4.06
C ALA A 59 -3.27 10.71 -4.67
N ARG A 60 -3.36 10.79 -6.01
CA ARG A 60 -4.46 11.49 -6.73
C ARG A 60 -5.83 10.92 -6.40
N LEU A 61 -5.96 9.60 -6.32
CA LEU A 61 -7.22 8.94 -6.00
C LEU A 61 -7.70 9.24 -4.56
N PHE A 62 -6.76 9.39 -3.63
CA PHE A 62 -7.05 9.60 -2.22
C PHE A 62 -7.23 11.07 -1.86
N LEU A 63 -6.37 11.95 -2.37
CA LEU A 63 -6.46 13.40 -2.19
C LEU A 63 -7.78 13.95 -2.73
N VAL A 64 -8.24 15.07 -2.16
CA VAL A 64 -9.25 15.91 -2.79
C VAL A 64 -8.82 16.19 -4.25
N PRO A 65 -9.77 16.18 -5.22
CA PRO A 65 -9.43 16.38 -6.62
C PRO A 65 -8.60 17.65 -6.87
N ASN A 66 -7.63 17.51 -7.77
CA ASN A 66 -6.75 18.60 -8.23
C ASN A 66 -5.87 19.23 -7.13
N LEU A 67 -5.41 18.44 -6.15
CA LEU A 67 -4.40 18.85 -5.17
C LEU A 67 -2.99 18.31 -5.45
N THR A 68 -2.81 17.55 -6.52
CA THR A 68 -1.51 17.05 -6.96
C THR A 68 -1.51 16.85 -8.48
N PRO A 69 -0.37 17.05 -9.17
CA PRO A 69 -0.25 16.80 -10.60
C PRO A 69 -0.32 15.32 -10.98
N ASP A 70 -0.66 15.10 -12.26
CA ASP A 70 -0.53 13.81 -12.94
C ASP A 70 0.95 13.47 -13.21
N SER A 71 1.28 12.18 -13.26
CA SER A 71 2.61 11.71 -13.63
C SER A 71 2.56 10.40 -14.42
N ASN A 72 3.45 10.27 -15.40
CA ASN A 72 3.56 9.09 -16.24
C ASN A 72 5.03 8.74 -16.50
N LEU A 73 5.27 7.48 -16.88
CA LEU A 73 6.62 7.01 -17.21
C LEU A 73 7.13 7.66 -18.49
N VAL A 74 8.43 7.90 -18.54
CA VAL A 74 9.15 8.32 -19.74
C VAL A 74 9.90 7.13 -20.30
N THR A 75 9.70 6.86 -21.59
CA THR A 75 10.24 5.67 -22.26
C THR A 75 11.03 6.00 -23.53
N ASP A 76 11.98 5.12 -23.87
CA ASP A 76 12.65 5.13 -25.17
C ASP A 76 11.81 4.42 -26.25
N GLU A 77 12.37 4.26 -27.45
CA GLU A 77 11.71 3.60 -28.59
C GLU A 77 11.48 2.10 -28.36
N ASN A 78 12.29 1.48 -27.50
CA ASN A 78 12.21 0.07 -27.11
C ASN A 78 11.28 -0.17 -25.91
N ASN A 79 10.60 0.87 -25.42
CA ASN A 79 9.77 0.86 -24.20
C ASN A 79 10.55 0.56 -22.90
N ASN A 80 11.87 0.83 -22.88
CA ASN A 80 12.62 0.88 -21.64
C ASN A 80 12.26 2.16 -20.89
N VAL A 81 12.09 2.06 -19.58
CA VAL A 81 11.76 3.20 -18.72
C VAL A 81 13.04 3.97 -18.41
N LEU A 82 13.08 5.25 -18.78
CA LEU A 82 14.21 6.16 -18.54
C LEU A 82 14.00 7.08 -17.33
N GLY A 83 12.75 7.24 -16.90
CA GLY A 83 12.36 8.14 -15.83
C GLY A 83 10.85 8.31 -15.77
N LEU A 84 10.42 9.45 -15.26
CA LEU A 84 9.02 9.87 -15.24
C LEU A 84 8.89 11.37 -15.52
N ALA A 85 7.72 11.75 -16.02
CA ALA A 85 7.35 13.14 -16.25
C ALA A 85 6.11 13.46 -15.42
N ILE A 86 6.10 14.66 -14.84
CA ILE A 86 5.04 15.17 -13.97
C ILE A 86 4.50 16.45 -14.61
N GLU A 87 3.19 16.60 -14.68
CA GLU A 87 2.57 17.84 -15.11
C GLU A 87 2.94 18.99 -14.17
N HIS A 88 3.17 20.19 -14.71
CA HIS A 88 3.43 21.33 -13.83
C HIS A 88 2.17 21.67 -13.02
N LEU A 89 2.32 21.74 -11.68
CA LEU A 89 1.23 21.94 -10.72
C LEU A 89 0.29 23.10 -11.07
N SER A 90 0.81 24.15 -11.69
CA SER A 90 0.00 25.30 -12.09
C SER A 90 -1.15 24.94 -13.05
N HIS A 91 -0.99 23.93 -13.91
CA HIS A 91 -2.08 23.45 -14.77
C HIS A 91 -3.20 22.81 -13.95
N VAL A 92 -2.84 22.06 -12.90
CA VAL A 92 -3.81 21.44 -11.98
C VAL A 92 -4.55 22.48 -11.15
N ILE A 93 -3.86 23.53 -10.69
CA ILE A 93 -4.49 24.65 -9.98
C ILE A 93 -5.43 25.42 -10.91
N ALA A 94 -5.02 25.69 -12.16
CA ALA A 94 -5.87 26.33 -13.15
C ALA A 94 -7.13 25.50 -13.43
N GLU A 95 -7.01 24.16 -13.50
CA GLU A 95 -8.16 23.29 -13.67
C GLU A 95 -9.10 23.29 -12.46
N LYS A 96 -8.55 23.39 -11.24
CA LYS A 96 -9.32 23.44 -9.99
C LYS A 96 -10.10 24.74 -9.84
N GLU A 97 -9.43 25.87 -10.04
CA GLU A 97 -10.00 27.21 -9.80
C GLU A 97 -10.63 27.84 -11.06
N LYS A 98 -10.50 27.17 -12.22
CA LYS A 98 -11.02 27.61 -13.53
C LYS A 98 -10.52 28.98 -14.00
N LEU A 99 -9.56 29.58 -13.29
CA LEU A 99 -9.09 30.96 -13.48
C LEU A 99 -10.24 32.00 -13.42
N GLU A 100 -11.34 31.66 -12.74
CA GLU A 100 -12.52 32.55 -12.62
C GLU A 100 -12.31 33.65 -11.59
N HIS A 101 -11.37 33.45 -10.67
CA HIS A 101 -11.09 34.36 -9.57
C HIS A 101 -9.63 34.81 -9.55
N PRO A 102 -9.37 36.05 -9.11
CA PRO A 102 -8.01 36.55 -8.94
C PRO A 102 -7.23 35.74 -7.91
N PHE A 103 -5.92 35.69 -8.10
CA PHE A 103 -4.98 35.08 -7.17
C PHE A 103 -4.30 36.14 -6.30
N TYR A 104 -3.55 35.71 -5.30
CA TYR A 104 -2.69 36.61 -4.53
C TYR A 104 -1.24 36.13 -4.52
N LYS A 105 -0.34 37.09 -4.66
CA LYS A 105 1.11 36.88 -4.56
C LYS A 105 1.61 37.47 -3.24
N LEU A 106 2.53 36.78 -2.57
CA LEU A 106 3.19 37.31 -1.37
C LEU A 106 4.08 38.52 -1.74
N THR A 107 3.97 39.62 -0.99
CA THR A 107 4.70 40.87 -1.27
C THR A 107 6.17 40.79 -0.89
N ASP A 108 6.50 40.11 0.21
CA ASP A 108 7.88 39.79 0.61
C ASP A 108 7.92 38.38 1.20
N SER A 109 8.38 37.42 0.39
CA SER A 109 8.48 36.02 0.78
C SER A 109 9.63 35.74 1.76
N GLN A 110 10.46 36.73 2.11
CA GLN A 110 11.55 36.58 3.08
C GLN A 110 11.23 37.17 4.45
N GLN A 111 10.11 37.88 4.61
CA GLN A 111 9.68 38.42 5.89
C GLN A 111 8.67 37.52 6.61
N ILE A 112 8.71 37.58 7.94
CA ILE A 112 7.78 36.89 8.84
C ILE A 112 6.45 37.68 8.81
N GLY A 113 5.61 37.41 7.80
CA GLY A 113 4.29 38.03 7.63
C GLY A 113 3.60 37.64 6.33
N CYS A 114 2.27 37.74 6.26
CA CYS A 114 1.49 37.40 5.06
C CYS A 114 1.07 38.65 4.28
N GLY A 115 2.00 39.55 3.99
CA GLY A 115 1.70 40.62 3.03
C GLY A 115 1.39 40.01 1.67
N TYR A 116 0.28 40.40 1.04
CA TYR A 116 -0.12 39.89 -0.27
C TYR A 116 -0.69 40.98 -1.17
N THR A 117 -0.49 40.81 -2.48
CA THR A 117 -1.08 41.64 -3.53
C THR A 117 -1.96 40.80 -4.43
N LYS A 118 -3.12 41.35 -4.78
CA LYS A 118 -4.05 40.74 -5.72
C LYS A 118 -3.44 40.76 -7.13
N VAL A 119 -3.57 39.66 -7.86
CA VAL A 119 -3.03 39.47 -9.21
C VAL A 119 -4.08 38.74 -10.05
N ASP A 120 -4.45 39.34 -11.18
CA ASP A 120 -5.25 38.69 -12.20
C ASP A 120 -4.36 37.79 -13.06
N VAL A 121 -4.80 36.55 -13.29
CA VAL A 121 -3.99 35.50 -13.93
C VAL A 121 -4.72 34.98 -15.16
N ASP A 122 -4.23 35.34 -16.35
CA ASP A 122 -4.82 34.92 -17.64
C ASP A 122 -4.33 33.54 -18.11
N ALA A 123 -3.22 33.04 -17.56
CA ALA A 123 -2.64 31.77 -17.96
C ALA A 123 -2.09 30.98 -16.76
N ALA A 124 -2.26 29.66 -16.80
CA ALA A 124 -1.84 28.75 -15.73
C ALA A 124 -0.40 28.98 -15.26
N LYS A 125 0.54 29.22 -16.19
CA LYS A 125 1.96 29.42 -15.90
C LYS A 125 2.27 30.60 -14.97
N ASP A 126 1.33 31.54 -14.82
CA ASP A 126 1.49 32.79 -14.07
C ASP A 126 0.86 32.72 -12.67
N ILE A 127 0.25 31.57 -12.30
CA ILE A 127 -0.29 31.33 -10.95
C ILE A 127 0.82 31.40 -9.90
N PRO A 128 0.70 32.26 -8.87
CA PRO A 128 1.61 32.29 -7.73
C PRO A 128 1.49 31.03 -6.86
N ILE A 129 2.58 30.29 -6.72
CA ILE A 129 2.66 29.05 -5.95
C ILE A 129 3.76 29.18 -4.89
N ASN A 130 3.48 28.81 -3.65
CA ASN A 130 4.42 28.91 -2.54
C ASN A 130 4.67 27.54 -1.90
N PHE A 131 5.93 27.19 -1.70
CA PHE A 131 6.33 26.01 -0.92
C PHE A 131 6.81 26.43 0.46
N LEU A 132 6.47 25.66 1.50
CA LEU A 132 6.77 26.03 2.88
C LEU A 132 8.28 26.05 3.19
N ASN A 133 9.10 25.28 2.46
CA ASN A 133 10.55 25.28 2.64
C ASN A 133 11.23 26.54 2.06
N ASN A 134 10.53 27.28 1.19
CA ASN A 134 11.00 28.52 0.60
C ASN A 134 10.57 29.76 1.40
N LEU A 135 9.82 29.56 2.49
CA LEU A 135 9.31 30.64 3.36
C LEU A 135 10.04 30.63 4.72
N PRO A 136 10.04 31.75 5.45
CA PRO A 136 10.64 31.82 6.78
C PRO A 136 10.01 30.81 7.74
N GLN A 137 10.82 30.30 8.65
CA GLN A 137 10.33 29.47 9.75
C GLN A 137 9.37 30.30 10.62
N GLY A 138 8.20 29.75 10.98
CA GLY A 138 7.14 30.48 11.69
C GLY A 138 6.06 31.07 10.76
N PHE A 139 6.22 30.98 9.44
CA PHE A 139 5.25 31.52 8.49
C PHE A 139 3.87 30.89 8.62
N TYR A 140 3.77 29.57 8.88
CA TYR A 140 2.47 28.91 9.01
C TYR A 140 1.73 29.40 10.27
N ALA A 141 2.45 29.66 11.35
CA ALA A 141 1.85 30.26 12.55
C ALA A 141 1.22 31.63 12.26
N ASN A 142 1.89 32.47 11.47
CA ASN A 142 1.33 33.76 11.04
C ASN A 142 0.10 33.59 10.15
N LEU A 143 0.12 32.63 9.22
CA LEU A 143 -1.02 32.33 8.36
C LEU A 143 -2.27 31.99 9.19
N VAL A 144 -2.09 31.20 10.26
CA VAL A 144 -3.15 30.86 11.22
C VAL A 144 -3.58 32.06 12.06
N GLU A 145 -2.66 32.94 12.44
CA GLU A 145 -2.99 34.18 13.17
C GLU A 145 -3.82 35.14 12.30
N ASP A 146 -3.49 35.27 11.02
CA ASP A 146 -4.21 36.11 10.07
C ASP A 146 -5.61 35.55 9.76
N GLU A 147 -5.78 34.22 9.73
CA GLU A 147 -7.11 33.62 9.73
C GLU A 147 -7.90 34.00 10.99
N ALA A 148 -7.29 33.90 12.18
CA ALA A 148 -7.95 34.26 13.44
C ALA A 148 -8.37 35.74 13.51
N LYS A 149 -7.64 36.63 12.81
CA LYS A 149 -7.98 38.04 12.62
C LYS A 149 -9.01 38.29 11.50
N GLY A 150 -9.41 37.25 10.77
CA GLY A 150 -10.35 37.34 9.64
C GLY A 150 -9.78 38.02 8.40
N ILE A 151 -8.46 38.11 8.29
CA ILE A 151 -7.72 38.71 7.16
C ILE A 151 -7.79 37.81 5.93
N LEU A 152 -7.63 36.50 6.14
CA LEU A 152 -7.74 35.45 5.13
C LEU A 152 -8.52 34.25 5.69
N THR A 153 -8.73 33.24 4.87
CA THR A 153 -9.32 31.95 5.29
C THR A 153 -8.42 30.79 4.89
N ILE A 154 -8.45 29.69 5.64
CA ILE A 154 -7.69 28.47 5.32
C ILE A 154 -8.61 27.37 4.81
N ASP A 155 -8.23 26.74 3.70
CA ASP A 155 -8.86 25.51 3.22
C ASP A 155 -8.42 24.31 4.07
N TYR A 156 -9.09 24.12 5.20
CA TYR A 156 -8.85 22.96 6.06
C TYR A 156 -9.17 21.62 5.39
N GLU A 157 -9.98 21.60 4.32
CA GLU A 157 -10.26 20.38 3.57
C GLU A 157 -9.03 19.94 2.78
N SER A 158 -8.36 20.86 2.11
CA SER A 158 -7.11 20.59 1.40
C SER A 158 -6.01 20.11 2.35
N LEU A 159 -5.86 20.75 3.52
CA LEU A 159 -4.84 20.39 4.50
C LEU A 159 -5.12 19.03 5.16
N ALA A 160 -6.38 18.77 5.55
CA ALA A 160 -6.78 17.49 6.13
C ALA A 160 -6.62 16.34 5.13
N SER A 161 -6.93 16.59 3.85
CA SER A 161 -6.72 15.64 2.76
C SER A 161 -5.25 15.24 2.63
N ILE A 162 -4.32 16.21 2.65
CA ILE A 162 -2.88 15.95 2.58
C ILE A 162 -2.44 15.05 3.74
N LEU A 163 -2.72 15.46 4.98
CA LEU A 163 -2.29 14.71 6.16
C LEU A 163 -2.92 13.31 6.22
N SER A 164 -4.21 13.19 5.89
CA SER A 164 -4.90 11.91 5.92
C SER A 164 -4.36 10.97 4.85
N THR A 165 -4.05 11.47 3.65
CA THR A 165 -3.51 10.66 2.54
C THR A 165 -2.10 10.20 2.85
N SER A 166 -1.23 11.10 3.31
CA SER A 166 0.13 10.76 3.74
C SER A 166 0.15 9.70 4.84
N TYR A 167 -0.78 9.77 5.81
CA TYR A 167 -0.91 8.73 6.84
C TYR A 167 -1.45 7.40 6.30
N THR A 168 -2.46 7.48 5.43
CA THR A 168 -3.10 6.29 4.82
C THR A 168 -2.11 5.50 3.98
N LEU A 169 -1.31 6.21 3.16
CA LEU A 169 -0.31 5.64 2.26
C LEU A 169 1.07 5.48 2.90
N GLU A 170 1.19 5.58 4.24
CA GLU A 170 2.43 5.36 4.99
C GLU A 170 3.63 6.16 4.45
N GLU A 171 3.42 7.44 4.17
CA GLU A 171 4.45 8.30 3.62
C GLU A 171 5.50 8.67 4.67
N ASP A 172 6.77 8.39 4.37
CA ASP A 172 7.89 8.66 5.28
C ASP A 172 8.66 9.94 4.92
N ASP A 173 8.12 10.83 4.09
CA ASP A 173 8.86 12.01 3.61
C ASP A 173 8.03 13.29 3.47
N LEU A 174 7.17 13.58 4.46
CA LEU A 174 6.28 14.74 4.43
C LEU A 174 6.99 16.07 4.79
N HIS A 175 8.14 16.36 4.19
CA HIS A 175 8.89 17.58 4.49
C HIS A 175 8.28 18.84 3.85
N LYS A 176 8.70 20.03 4.32
CA LYS A 176 8.19 21.35 3.89
C LYS A 176 8.29 21.65 2.37
N GLY A 177 9.01 20.81 1.63
CA GLY A 177 9.18 20.93 0.17
C GLY A 177 8.21 20.07 -0.63
N ASN A 178 7.56 19.10 0.00
CA ASN A 178 6.64 18.16 -0.64
C ASN A 178 5.18 18.61 -0.53
N PHE A 179 4.93 19.74 0.10
CA PHE A 179 3.63 20.39 0.07
C PHE A 179 3.75 21.90 0.22
N GLY A 180 2.76 22.61 -0.31
CA GLY A 180 2.74 24.06 -0.38
C GLY A 180 1.31 24.57 -0.45
N PHE A 181 1.16 25.85 -0.78
CA PHE A 181 -0.15 26.49 -0.93
C PHE A 181 -0.14 27.58 -2.00
N TYR A 182 -1.33 27.91 -2.49
CA TYR A 182 -1.61 29.12 -3.26
C TYR A 182 -2.72 29.92 -2.58
N LEU A 183 -2.83 31.20 -2.94
CA LEU A 183 -3.87 32.09 -2.46
C LEU A 183 -4.79 32.46 -3.63
N VAL A 184 -6.09 32.21 -3.48
CA VAL A 184 -7.12 32.56 -4.46
C VAL A 184 -8.23 33.34 -3.77
N GLU A 185 -8.91 34.24 -4.48
CA GLU A 185 -10.04 34.97 -3.92
C GLU A 185 -11.26 34.06 -3.76
N LYS A 186 -11.79 33.98 -2.53
CA LYS A 186 -13.11 33.41 -2.22
C LYS A 186 -13.83 34.33 -1.27
N ASP A 187 -15.10 34.59 -1.56
CA ASP A 187 -15.96 35.49 -0.77
C ASP A 187 -15.30 36.87 -0.49
N GLY A 188 -14.57 37.40 -1.49
CA GLY A 188 -13.89 38.70 -1.43
C GLY A 188 -12.64 38.75 -0.55
N LYS A 189 -12.11 37.60 -0.11
CA LYS A 189 -10.89 37.51 0.70
C LYS A 189 -9.92 36.47 0.13
N PRO A 190 -8.62 36.57 0.45
CA PRO A 190 -7.68 35.50 0.16
C PRO A 190 -8.06 34.21 0.89
N HIS A 191 -7.96 33.11 0.17
CA HIS A 191 -8.20 31.77 0.66
C HIS A 191 -6.97 30.91 0.38
N ALA A 192 -6.38 30.35 1.42
CA ALA A 192 -5.18 29.53 1.34
C ALA A 192 -5.53 28.06 1.08
N VAL A 193 -5.20 27.58 -0.12
CA VAL A 193 -5.45 26.21 -0.55
C VAL A 193 -4.13 25.45 -0.62
N PHE A 194 -4.06 24.31 0.06
CA PHE A 194 -2.85 23.49 0.14
C PHE A 194 -2.83 22.43 -0.95
N PHE A 195 -1.64 22.13 -1.46
CA PHE A 195 -1.40 21.06 -2.43
C PHE A 195 -0.19 20.22 -2.01
N LYS A 196 -0.07 19.03 -2.61
CA LYS A 196 1.03 18.10 -2.35
C LYS A 196 1.71 17.69 -3.65
N ILE A 197 3.01 17.45 -3.56
CA ILE A 197 3.83 16.84 -4.62
C ILE A 197 4.79 15.81 -4.02
N ASP A 198 5.48 15.09 -4.89
CA ASP A 198 6.55 14.14 -4.57
C ASP A 198 6.10 12.96 -3.69
N HIS A 199 5.97 11.79 -4.31
CA HIS A 199 5.37 10.60 -3.70
C HIS A 199 6.31 9.40 -3.74
N ASP A 200 7.62 9.63 -3.76
CA ASP A 200 8.61 8.57 -3.96
C ASP A 200 8.77 7.64 -2.73
N LEU A 201 8.27 8.02 -1.56
CA LEU A 201 8.45 7.32 -0.29
C LEU A 201 7.14 6.98 0.44
N MET A 202 6.19 6.38 -0.30
CA MET A 202 4.96 5.79 0.25
C MET A 202 5.11 4.30 0.55
N PHE A 203 4.18 3.74 1.34
CA PHE A 203 4.16 2.34 1.72
C PHE A 203 5.47 1.90 2.36
N VAL A 204 6.02 2.75 3.23
CA VAL A 204 7.36 2.54 3.79
C VAL A 204 7.45 1.25 4.60
N ASP A 205 6.37 0.80 5.25
CA ASP A 205 6.42 -0.42 6.05
C ASP A 205 6.37 -1.69 5.19
N SER A 206 5.67 -1.63 4.06
CA SER A 206 5.34 -2.79 3.22
C SER A 206 6.15 -2.90 1.93
N ILE A 207 6.63 -1.79 1.36
CA ILE A 207 7.29 -1.74 0.06
C ILE A 207 8.60 -0.95 0.16
N MET A 208 8.53 0.35 0.42
CA MET A 208 9.71 1.23 0.28
C MET A 208 10.78 0.96 1.33
N GLY A 209 10.42 0.51 2.53
CA GLY A 209 11.37 0.09 3.56
C GLY A 209 12.17 -1.18 3.22
N PHE A 210 11.88 -1.84 2.09
CA PHE A 210 12.74 -2.89 1.53
C PHE A 210 13.70 -2.36 0.44
N GLN A 211 13.46 -1.16 -0.08
CA GLN A 211 14.20 -0.60 -1.21
C GLN A 211 15.12 0.55 -0.81
N THR A 212 14.71 1.33 0.18
CA THR A 212 15.47 2.48 0.66
C THR A 212 16.06 2.20 2.03
N ARG A 213 17.27 2.73 2.26
CA ARG A 213 17.99 2.63 3.53
C ARG A 213 18.01 4.01 4.15
N ARG A 214 17.28 4.19 5.25
CA ARG A 214 17.41 5.37 6.10
C ARG A 214 17.98 4.94 7.45
N PRO A 215 19.07 5.56 7.94
CA PRO A 215 19.77 5.08 9.14
C PRO A 215 18.87 4.92 10.36
N PHE A 216 17.91 5.83 10.56
CA PHE A 216 16.98 5.79 11.69
C PHE A 216 15.94 4.66 11.61
N HIS A 217 15.71 4.05 10.44
CA HIS A 217 14.83 2.88 10.35
C HIS A 217 15.37 1.65 11.09
N LEU A 218 16.69 1.59 11.35
CA LEU A 218 17.27 0.48 12.11
C LEU A 218 16.86 0.47 13.58
N THR A 219 16.43 1.61 14.13
CA THR A 219 15.92 1.71 15.51
C THR A 219 14.40 1.56 15.59
N HIS A 220 13.70 1.50 14.44
CA HIS A 220 12.25 1.33 14.41
C HIS A 220 11.84 -0.09 14.82
N GLY A 221 10.81 -0.17 15.67
CA GLY A 221 10.19 -1.44 16.05
C GLY A 221 9.25 -1.99 14.98
N ALA A 222 8.74 -3.20 15.21
CA ALA A 222 7.80 -3.90 14.33
C ALA A 222 6.43 -3.22 14.16
N HIS A 223 6.15 -2.18 14.96
CA HIS A 223 4.89 -1.45 15.03
C HIS A 223 5.03 0.02 14.64
N ALA A 224 6.16 0.41 14.04
CA ALA A 224 6.53 1.79 13.76
C ALA A 224 5.55 2.54 12.82
N PHE A 225 4.71 1.83 12.05
CA PHE A 225 3.75 2.44 11.12
C PHE A 225 2.33 1.89 11.30
N ASP A 226 2.06 1.28 12.46
CA ASP A 226 0.72 0.75 12.75
C ASP A 226 -0.31 1.89 12.82
N ILE A 227 -1.49 1.66 12.24
CA ILE A 227 -2.68 2.52 12.41
C ILE A 227 -3.19 2.38 13.84
N THR A 228 -3.23 3.49 14.57
CA THR A 228 -3.68 3.52 15.97
C THR A 228 -4.83 4.51 16.17
N VAL A 229 -5.65 4.26 17.20
CA VAL A 229 -6.73 5.19 17.58
C VAL A 229 -6.15 6.55 17.93
N ASP A 230 -5.05 6.59 18.69
CA ASP A 230 -4.38 7.83 19.08
C ASP A 230 -3.99 8.67 17.87
N ASP A 231 -3.28 8.08 16.90
CA ASP A 231 -2.84 8.81 15.71
C ASP A 231 -4.01 9.31 14.87
N LEU A 232 -5.09 8.52 14.72
CA LEU A 232 -6.27 8.97 13.96
C LEU A 232 -7.01 10.10 14.68
N MET A 233 -7.05 10.08 16.02
CA MET A 233 -7.64 11.14 16.82
C MET A 233 -6.80 12.42 16.74
N SER A 234 -5.48 12.31 16.92
CA SER A 234 -4.52 13.42 16.87
C SER A 234 -3.69 13.42 15.58
N LEU A 235 -4.30 13.33 14.41
CA LEU A 235 -3.57 13.20 13.13
C LEU A 235 -2.48 14.26 12.91
N ALA A 236 -2.73 15.50 13.33
CA ALA A 236 -1.73 16.55 13.26
C ALA A 236 -0.50 16.24 14.15
N CYS A 237 -0.71 15.60 15.31
CA CYS A 237 0.29 15.16 16.27
C CYS A 237 0.36 13.63 16.38
N LEU A 238 1.07 12.99 15.47
CA LEU A 238 1.30 11.54 15.53
C LEU A 238 2.03 11.16 16.82
N LYS A 239 1.46 10.24 17.59
CA LYS A 239 2.03 9.73 18.86
C LYS A 239 2.81 8.45 18.64
N ASN A 240 2.32 7.57 17.77
CA ASN A 240 2.82 6.21 17.63
C ASN A 240 3.56 6.01 16.30
N SER A 241 3.01 6.51 15.21
CA SER A 241 3.60 6.30 13.88
C SER A 241 4.91 7.09 13.70
N CYS A 242 5.91 6.45 13.12
CA CYS A 242 7.28 6.92 12.96
C CYS A 242 7.52 7.68 11.64
N ASN A 243 6.47 8.13 10.93
CA ASN A 243 6.60 8.94 9.70
C ASN A 243 7.56 10.11 9.92
N SER A 244 8.55 10.24 9.04
CA SER A 244 9.53 11.30 9.11
C SER A 244 8.95 12.63 8.60
N TYR A 245 9.54 13.73 9.06
CA TYR A 245 9.19 15.09 8.66
C TYR A 245 7.74 15.54 8.90
N TRP A 246 6.96 14.78 9.69
CA TRP A 246 5.60 15.17 10.06
C TRP A 246 5.58 16.57 10.68
N PRO A 247 4.60 17.45 10.38
CA PRO A 247 4.65 18.86 10.78
C PRO A 247 4.89 19.16 12.26
N THR A 248 4.49 18.25 13.16
CA THR A 248 4.66 18.43 14.61
C THR A 248 5.84 17.63 15.20
N LYS A 249 6.66 17.00 14.37
CA LYS A 249 7.89 16.32 14.82
C LYS A 249 9.07 17.28 14.70
N PHE A 250 9.61 17.68 15.85
CA PHE A 250 10.77 18.57 15.91
C PHE A 250 12.04 17.87 15.39
N GLY A 251 12.73 18.49 14.42
CA GLY A 251 14.03 18.01 13.93
C GLY A 251 15.16 18.38 14.89
N TYR A 252 15.71 17.41 15.64
CA TYR A 252 16.78 17.64 16.63
C TYR A 252 18.20 17.74 16.05
N ILE A 253 18.47 17.11 14.89
CA ILE A 253 19.80 17.08 14.27
C ILE A 253 19.71 17.75 12.90
N ALA A 254 20.05 19.04 12.86
CA ALA A 254 19.93 19.84 11.66
C ALA A 254 21.11 19.62 10.70
N ASN A 255 20.80 19.48 9.40
CA ASN A 255 21.65 20.07 8.39
C ASN A 255 21.36 21.59 8.38
N PRO A 256 22.33 22.46 8.77
CA PRO A 256 22.13 23.91 8.83
C PRO A 256 21.88 24.54 7.46
N PHE A 257 22.09 23.79 6.37
CA PHE A 257 21.87 24.24 4.99
C PHE A 257 20.55 23.71 4.39
N ASP A 258 19.70 23.04 5.18
CA ASP A 258 18.42 22.48 4.71
C ASP A 258 17.22 22.97 5.55
N ASN A 259 16.20 23.52 4.88
CA ASN A 259 14.94 24.05 5.44
C ASN A 259 13.75 23.08 5.31
N LYS A 260 14.01 21.81 4.99
CA LYS A 260 12.98 20.77 4.87
C LYS A 260 12.24 20.45 6.17
N GLU A 261 12.87 20.65 7.33
CA GLU A 261 12.33 20.29 8.65
C GLU A 261 11.58 21.43 9.34
N TYR A 262 10.63 21.05 10.19
CA TYR A 262 9.96 21.94 11.14
C TYR A 262 10.87 22.16 12.36
N ARG A 263 11.31 23.41 12.55
CA ARG A 263 12.25 23.81 13.62
C ARG A 263 11.73 24.96 14.48
N ASN A 264 10.61 25.54 14.11
CA ASN A 264 10.00 26.66 14.82
C ASN A 264 8.83 26.14 15.67
N TYR A 265 8.89 26.43 16.97
CA TYR A 265 7.86 26.01 17.92
C TYR A 265 6.48 26.62 17.63
N ALA A 266 6.41 27.83 17.09
CA ALA A 266 5.15 28.45 16.71
C ALA A 266 4.49 27.72 15.53
N ASP A 267 5.26 27.33 14.50
CA ASP A 267 4.73 26.50 13.40
C ASP A 267 4.22 25.16 13.95
N ILE A 268 5.02 24.48 14.78
CA ILE A 268 4.66 23.18 15.37
C ILE A 268 3.41 23.29 16.24
N ASP A 269 3.32 24.32 17.07
CA ASP A 269 2.15 24.57 17.92
C ASP A 269 0.91 24.91 17.07
N ALA A 270 1.05 25.72 16.02
CA ALA A 270 -0.03 26.02 15.09
C ALA A 270 -0.57 24.75 14.41
N PHE A 271 0.30 23.85 13.94
CA PHE A 271 -0.13 22.54 13.43
C PHE A 271 -0.77 21.69 14.54
N ALA A 272 -0.23 21.69 15.75
CA ALA A 272 -0.76 20.89 16.85
C ALA A 272 -2.20 21.30 17.22
N ARG A 273 -2.51 22.61 17.17
CA ARG A 273 -3.85 23.16 17.43
C ARG A 273 -4.92 22.66 16.44
N LEU A 274 -4.55 22.16 15.26
CA LEU A 274 -5.49 21.51 14.34
C LEU A 274 -6.26 20.37 15.00
N SER A 275 -5.67 19.68 15.98
CA SER A 275 -6.32 18.61 16.74
C SER A 275 -7.57 19.07 17.51
N ASN A 276 -7.73 20.38 17.71
CA ASN A 276 -8.88 20.99 18.38
C ASN A 276 -9.71 21.90 17.44
N ASN A 277 -9.35 22.00 16.16
CA ASN A 277 -10.07 22.82 15.18
C ASN A 277 -11.24 22.01 14.59
N ALA A 278 -12.48 22.47 14.80
CA ALA A 278 -13.68 21.75 14.38
C ALA A 278 -13.79 21.55 12.85
N ALA A 279 -13.39 22.55 12.06
CA ALA A 279 -13.41 22.47 10.60
C ALA A 279 -12.40 21.43 10.10
N PHE A 280 -11.18 21.46 10.63
CA PHE A 280 -10.16 20.45 10.34
C PHE A 280 -10.57 19.05 10.78
N ILE A 281 -11.14 18.88 11.97
CA ILE A 281 -11.61 17.57 12.45
C ILE A 281 -12.70 17.00 11.54
N LYS A 282 -13.67 17.82 11.13
CA LYS A 282 -14.72 17.42 10.18
C LYS A 282 -14.10 17.01 8.83
N ALA A 283 -13.20 17.83 8.30
CA ALA A 283 -12.49 17.56 7.06
C ALA A 283 -11.64 16.28 7.13
N LYS A 284 -10.93 16.05 8.24
CA LYS A 284 -10.16 14.83 8.50
C LYS A 284 -11.05 13.58 8.46
N TRP A 285 -12.20 13.62 9.12
CA TRP A 285 -13.15 12.49 9.07
C TRP A 285 -13.74 12.29 7.67
N LYS A 286 -14.00 13.38 6.93
CA LYS A 286 -14.38 13.31 5.52
C LYS A 286 -13.31 12.60 4.67
N SER A 287 -12.05 13.02 4.77
CA SER A 287 -10.93 12.41 4.03
C SER A 287 -10.76 10.94 4.39
N PHE A 288 -10.71 10.58 5.68
CA PHE A 288 -10.60 9.18 6.07
C PHE A 288 -11.80 8.33 5.63
N TYR A 289 -13.02 8.88 5.67
CA TYR A 289 -14.19 8.17 5.18
C TYR A 289 -14.12 7.93 3.67
N LYS A 290 -13.73 8.95 2.89
CA LYS A 290 -13.42 8.82 1.46
C LYS A 290 -12.45 7.66 1.23
N HIS A 291 -11.32 7.64 1.93
CA HIS A 291 -10.27 6.64 1.74
C HIS A 291 -10.78 5.20 1.89
N ILE A 292 -11.61 4.96 2.89
CA ILE A 292 -12.11 3.61 3.17
C ILE A 292 -13.30 3.19 2.31
N LEU A 293 -13.92 4.13 1.59
CA LEU A 293 -14.98 3.90 0.62
C LEU A 293 -14.45 3.60 -0.78
N ILE A 294 -13.19 3.93 -1.08
CA ILE A 294 -12.56 3.63 -2.37
C ILE A 294 -12.56 2.10 -2.59
N PRO A 295 -13.24 1.59 -3.64
CA PRO A 295 -13.28 0.17 -3.92
C PRO A 295 -11.93 -0.39 -4.41
N THR A 296 -11.65 -1.67 -4.12
CA THR A 296 -10.48 -2.37 -4.67
C THR A 296 -10.47 -2.37 -6.20
N GLN A 297 -11.63 -2.44 -6.84
CA GLN A 297 -11.77 -2.39 -8.29
C GLN A 297 -11.31 -1.05 -8.87
N LEU A 298 -11.57 0.06 -8.17
CA LEU A 298 -11.12 1.39 -8.58
C LEU A 298 -9.60 1.52 -8.40
N ILE A 299 -9.06 1.01 -7.27
CA ILE A 299 -7.61 0.92 -7.04
C ILE A 299 -6.94 0.16 -8.18
N GLU A 300 -7.44 -1.03 -8.50
CA GLU A 300 -6.88 -1.84 -9.58
C GLU A 300 -6.96 -1.14 -10.93
N HIS A 301 -8.07 -0.45 -11.22
CA HIS A 301 -8.22 0.30 -12.46
C HIS A 301 -7.14 1.39 -12.57
N THR A 302 -7.01 2.23 -11.54
CA THR A 302 -5.98 3.27 -11.46
C THR A 302 -4.56 2.70 -11.61
N LEU A 303 -4.25 1.57 -10.97
CA LEU A 303 -2.94 0.92 -11.08
C LEU A 303 -2.68 0.33 -12.47
N LYS A 304 -3.72 -0.18 -13.14
CA LYS A 304 -3.63 -0.73 -14.50
C LYS A 304 -3.40 0.37 -15.55
N GLU A 305 -3.86 1.59 -15.31
CA GLU A 305 -3.62 2.72 -16.22
C GLU A 305 -2.14 3.11 -16.30
N CYS A 306 -1.35 2.87 -15.24
CA CYS A 306 0.09 3.14 -15.22
C CYS A 306 0.98 1.94 -15.55
N ALA A 307 0.40 0.81 -16.01
CA ALA A 307 1.11 -0.46 -16.18
C ALA A 307 0.78 -1.16 -17.51
N ASP A 308 1.75 -1.87 -18.11
CA ASP A 308 1.48 -2.74 -19.25
C ASP A 308 1.08 -4.14 -18.79
N MET A 309 -0.23 -4.39 -18.70
CA MET A 309 -0.76 -5.66 -18.19
C MET A 309 -0.45 -6.88 -19.08
N LYS A 310 0.14 -6.69 -20.27
CA LYS A 310 0.71 -7.80 -21.05
C LYS A 310 2.01 -8.31 -20.42
N LYS A 311 2.79 -7.44 -19.78
CA LYS A 311 4.01 -7.79 -19.04
C LYS A 311 3.65 -8.34 -17.67
N SER A 312 4.18 -9.52 -17.37
CA SER A 312 3.99 -10.24 -16.13
C SER A 312 4.65 -9.53 -14.95
N THR A 313 5.80 -8.87 -15.18
CA THR A 313 6.44 -8.01 -14.17
C THR A 313 5.54 -6.86 -13.73
N ASP A 314 4.91 -6.15 -14.67
CA ASP A 314 3.95 -5.08 -14.40
C ASP A 314 2.69 -5.62 -13.70
N ARG A 315 2.14 -6.77 -14.12
CA ARG A 315 1.01 -7.41 -13.41
C ARG A 315 1.35 -7.75 -11.96
N ALA A 316 2.53 -8.33 -11.72
CA ALA A 316 2.99 -8.69 -10.38
C ALA A 316 3.20 -7.45 -9.50
N HIS A 317 3.67 -6.34 -10.09
CA HIS A 317 3.78 -5.05 -9.40
C HIS A 317 2.41 -4.49 -9.01
N VAL A 318 1.44 -4.48 -9.93
CA VAL A 318 0.04 -4.09 -9.64
C VAL A 318 -0.51 -4.96 -8.51
N ALA A 319 -0.35 -6.29 -8.59
CA ALA A 319 -0.83 -7.20 -7.55
C ALA A 319 -0.20 -6.93 -6.17
N LEU A 320 1.12 -6.66 -6.11
CA LEU A 320 1.81 -6.29 -4.87
C LEU A 320 1.20 -5.03 -4.24
N VAL A 321 1.02 -3.99 -5.03
CA VAL A 321 0.52 -2.69 -4.55
C VAL A 321 -0.95 -2.80 -4.15
N THR A 322 -1.79 -3.46 -4.95
CA THR A 322 -3.19 -3.71 -4.61
C THR A 322 -3.34 -4.52 -3.32
N GLN A 323 -2.55 -5.59 -3.15
CA GLN A 323 -2.56 -6.39 -1.92
C GLN A 323 -2.19 -5.54 -0.71
N THR A 324 -1.12 -4.75 -0.84
CA THR A 324 -0.60 -3.89 0.22
C THR A 324 -1.64 -2.85 0.64
N LEU A 325 -2.22 -2.13 -0.32
CA LEU A 325 -3.22 -1.11 -0.06
C LEU A 325 -4.52 -1.71 0.49
N THR A 326 -4.98 -2.84 -0.05
CA THR A 326 -6.18 -3.53 0.45
C THR A 326 -6.02 -3.93 1.91
N ALA A 327 -4.86 -4.46 2.30
CA ALA A 327 -4.56 -4.78 3.69
C ALA A 327 -4.52 -3.52 4.57
N ARG A 328 -3.91 -2.43 4.08
CA ARG A 328 -3.83 -1.14 4.78
C ARG A 328 -5.21 -0.52 5.01
N LEU A 329 -6.09 -0.53 4.01
CA LEU A 329 -7.45 0.02 4.12
C LEU A 329 -8.35 -0.81 5.03
N ALA A 330 -8.22 -2.15 5.02
CA ALA A 330 -8.95 -3.00 5.96
C ALA A 330 -8.57 -2.70 7.42
N ARG A 331 -7.27 -2.46 7.67
CA ARG A 331 -6.77 -2.02 8.98
C ARG A 331 -7.30 -0.64 9.34
N LEU A 332 -7.28 0.30 8.39
CA LEU A 332 -7.78 1.66 8.59
C LEU A 332 -9.27 1.65 8.97
N ARG A 333 -10.09 0.87 8.23
CA ARG A 333 -11.51 0.67 8.54
C ARG A 333 -11.72 0.13 9.94
N ALA A 334 -10.98 -0.92 10.30
CA ALA A 334 -11.10 -1.56 11.61
C ALA A 334 -10.85 -0.55 12.74
N VAL A 335 -9.78 0.24 12.64
CA VAL A 335 -9.46 1.24 13.68
C VAL A 335 -10.46 2.39 13.66
N LEU A 336 -10.79 2.97 12.50
CA LEU A 336 -11.74 4.08 12.40
C LEU A 336 -13.10 3.73 13.02
N PHE A 337 -13.68 2.57 12.69
CA PHE A 337 -14.97 2.18 13.26
C PHE A 337 -14.90 1.77 14.73
N SER A 338 -13.71 1.59 15.32
CA SER A 338 -13.56 1.42 16.77
C SER A 338 -13.71 2.75 17.53
N ILE A 339 -13.52 3.88 16.84
CA ILE A 339 -13.61 5.24 17.39
C ILE A 339 -15.06 5.71 17.38
N LYS A 340 -15.56 6.17 18.53
CA LYS A 340 -16.97 6.61 18.66
C LYS A 340 -17.23 7.86 17.82
N GLU A 341 -16.34 8.83 17.88
CA GLU A 341 -16.41 10.12 17.20
C GLU A 341 -16.51 9.95 15.68
N PHE A 342 -15.80 8.97 15.12
CA PHE A 342 -15.90 8.65 13.70
C PHE A 342 -17.23 7.97 13.35
N ARG A 343 -17.74 7.05 14.19
CA ARG A 343 -19.07 6.46 14.00
C ARG A 343 -20.18 7.50 14.06
N ASP A 344 -20.07 8.45 14.99
CA ASP A 344 -21.00 9.57 15.12
C ASP A 344 -20.99 10.44 13.85
N TYR A 345 -19.79 10.79 13.35
CA TYR A 345 -19.62 11.49 12.07
C TYR A 345 -20.32 10.75 10.92
N VAL A 346 -20.04 9.46 10.71
CA VAL A 346 -20.66 8.64 9.65
C VAL A 346 -22.18 8.59 9.79
N SER A 347 -22.69 8.50 11.01
CA SER A 347 -24.13 8.44 11.30
C SER A 347 -24.85 9.75 11.03
N GLN A 348 -24.17 10.88 11.13
CA GLN A 348 -24.73 12.23 10.97
C GLN A 348 -24.67 12.75 9.52
N LEU A 349 -23.90 12.09 8.64
CA LEU A 349 -23.79 12.49 7.24
C LEU A 349 -25.15 12.55 6.53
N ASN A 350 -25.46 13.73 6.00
CA ASN A 350 -26.68 13.93 5.22
C ASN A 350 -26.51 13.45 3.75
N GLU A 351 -27.59 13.52 2.98
CA GLU A 351 -27.57 13.07 1.58
C GLU A 351 -26.67 13.93 0.69
N GLN A 352 -26.68 15.25 0.85
CA GLN A 352 -25.84 16.16 0.07
C GLN A 352 -24.34 15.89 0.30
N GLU A 353 -23.93 15.70 1.56
CA GLU A 353 -22.55 15.34 1.91
C GLU A 353 -22.16 13.97 1.36
N THR A 354 -23.09 13.01 1.36
CA THR A 354 -22.88 11.68 0.77
C THR A 354 -22.69 11.77 -0.75
N GLN A 355 -23.49 12.58 -1.43
CA GLN A 355 -23.36 12.80 -2.88
C GLN A 355 -22.09 13.56 -3.25
N ALA A 356 -21.67 14.53 -2.43
CA ALA A 356 -20.40 15.23 -2.62
C ALA A 356 -19.21 14.27 -2.52
N LEU A 357 -19.18 13.42 -1.48
CA LEU A 357 -18.17 12.37 -1.33
C LEU A 357 -18.17 11.37 -2.49
N LEU A 358 -19.34 10.96 -2.98
CA LEU A 358 -19.44 10.06 -4.13
C LEU A 358 -18.76 10.66 -5.38
N LYS A 359 -19.00 11.95 -5.65
CA LYS A 359 -18.38 12.68 -6.77
C LYS A 359 -16.86 12.87 -6.62
N GLU A 360 -16.36 12.89 -5.38
CA GLU A 360 -14.91 12.94 -5.10
C GLU A 360 -14.22 11.59 -5.24
N ILE A 361 -14.93 10.48 -5.04
CA ILE A 361 -14.40 9.11 -5.21
C ILE A 361 -14.48 8.69 -6.68
N ILE A 362 -15.61 8.94 -7.33
CA ILE A 362 -15.88 8.55 -8.71
C ILE A 362 -16.14 9.82 -9.51
N ALA A 363 -15.35 10.05 -10.55
CA ALA A 363 -15.52 11.19 -11.43
C ALA A 363 -16.96 11.23 -12.01
N PRO A 364 -17.62 12.40 -12.08
CA PRO A 364 -19.02 12.52 -12.51
C PRO A 364 -19.34 11.95 -13.90
N HIS A 365 -18.34 11.81 -14.75
CA HIS A 365 -18.46 11.28 -16.12
C HIS A 365 -18.10 9.80 -16.24
N SER A 366 -17.83 9.11 -15.11
CA SER A 366 -17.60 7.67 -15.13
C SER A 366 -18.90 6.95 -15.50
N SER A 367 -18.86 6.15 -16.57
CA SER A 367 -19.96 5.28 -16.99
C SER A 367 -20.04 3.97 -16.20
N ASN A 368 -19.23 3.81 -15.14
CA ASN A 368 -19.14 2.56 -14.40
C ASN A 368 -20.19 2.49 -13.28
N GLU A 369 -21.43 2.19 -13.66
CA GLU A 369 -22.57 2.04 -12.74
C GLU A 369 -22.31 1.05 -11.60
N ALA A 370 -21.57 -0.03 -11.87
CA ALA A 370 -21.22 -1.03 -10.86
C ALA A 370 -20.33 -0.46 -9.74
N LEU A 371 -19.35 0.39 -10.07
CA LEU A 371 -18.53 1.07 -9.06
C LEU A 371 -19.37 2.06 -8.24
N ILE A 372 -20.26 2.81 -8.89
CA ILE A 372 -21.16 3.75 -8.22
C ILE A 372 -22.03 3.00 -7.21
N GLN A 373 -22.66 1.91 -7.65
CA GLN A 373 -23.49 1.07 -6.79
C GLN A 373 -22.68 0.51 -5.61
N GLN A 374 -21.45 0.01 -5.84
CA GLN A 374 -20.61 -0.54 -4.78
C GLN A 374 -20.27 0.49 -3.69
N VAL A 375 -19.98 1.74 -4.08
CA VAL A 375 -19.72 2.83 -3.12
C VAL A 375 -21.01 3.20 -2.37
N GLN A 376 -22.15 3.28 -3.06
CA GLN A 376 -23.47 3.54 -2.46
C GLN A 376 -23.87 2.46 -1.44
N GLU A 377 -23.69 1.18 -1.78
CA GLU A 377 -23.91 0.05 -0.87
C GLU A 377 -23.00 0.14 0.35
N SER A 378 -21.76 0.60 0.18
CA SER A 378 -20.83 0.82 1.30
C SER A 378 -21.30 1.93 2.23
N PHE A 379 -21.83 3.06 1.71
CA PHE A 379 -22.45 4.10 2.53
C PHE A 379 -23.61 3.55 3.36
N VAL A 380 -24.55 2.85 2.72
CA VAL A 380 -25.72 2.25 3.38
C VAL A 380 -25.28 1.27 4.46
N ARG A 381 -24.34 0.39 4.13
CA ARG A 381 -23.80 -0.62 5.04
C ARG A 381 -23.15 -0.01 6.27
N TYR A 382 -22.27 0.98 6.10
CA TYR A 382 -21.57 1.59 7.22
C TYR A 382 -22.50 2.44 8.09
N LYS A 383 -23.43 3.19 7.50
CA LYS A 383 -24.46 3.91 8.27
C LYS A 383 -25.33 2.96 9.08
N LYS A 384 -25.74 1.83 8.49
CA LYS A 384 -26.47 0.77 9.18
C LYS A 384 -25.67 0.20 10.36
N LEU A 385 -24.41 -0.18 10.14
CA LEU A 385 -23.54 -0.69 11.21
C LEU A 385 -23.29 0.32 12.33
N CYS A 386 -23.33 1.63 12.07
CA CYS A 386 -23.19 2.62 13.13
C CYS A 386 -24.47 2.86 13.95
N ARG A 387 -25.64 2.50 13.42
CA ARG A 387 -26.95 2.77 14.05
C ARG A 387 -27.61 1.53 14.66
N ASP A 388 -27.37 0.36 14.08
CA ASP A 388 -28.04 -0.89 14.47
C ASP A 388 -27.53 -1.42 15.81
N LYS A 389 -28.44 -2.01 16.60
CA LYS A 389 -28.12 -2.74 17.86
C LYS A 389 -27.23 -3.98 17.68
N GLN A 390 -27.07 -4.46 16.44
CA GLN A 390 -26.15 -5.55 16.10
C GLN A 390 -24.94 -5.05 15.30
N GLY A 391 -24.79 -3.73 15.23
CA GLY A 391 -23.71 -3.01 14.57
C GLY A 391 -22.49 -2.86 15.48
N PHE A 392 -21.84 -1.70 15.41
CA PHE A 392 -20.70 -1.35 16.24
C PHE A 392 -21.15 -0.96 17.65
N GLU A 393 -20.42 -1.47 18.65
CA GLU A 393 -20.69 -1.22 20.06
C GLU A 393 -19.60 -0.37 20.69
N ASN A 394 -19.95 0.32 21.77
CA ASN A 394 -18.94 1.03 22.54
C ASN A 394 -17.93 0.05 23.15
N GLY A 395 -16.65 0.42 23.10
CA GLY A 395 -15.56 -0.44 23.53
C GLY A 395 -15.21 -1.57 22.56
N ASP A 396 -15.86 -1.66 21.40
CA ASP A 396 -15.36 -2.52 20.32
C ASP A 396 -13.91 -2.13 19.99
N THR A 397 -13.01 -3.09 20.11
CA THR A 397 -11.63 -2.94 19.62
C THR A 397 -11.59 -3.06 18.09
N PRO A 398 -10.50 -2.66 17.42
CA PRO A 398 -10.34 -2.87 15.99
C PRO A 398 -10.52 -4.34 15.55
N LEU A 399 -10.24 -5.30 16.44
CA LEU A 399 -10.47 -6.72 16.16
C LEU A 399 -11.96 -7.07 16.12
N HIS A 400 -12.79 -6.46 16.99
CA HIS A 400 -14.24 -6.64 16.94
C HIS A 400 -14.80 -6.06 15.65
N THR A 401 -14.41 -4.83 15.30
CA THR A 401 -14.93 -4.12 14.12
C THR A 401 -14.58 -4.84 12.82
N ALA A 402 -13.36 -5.36 12.68
CA ALA A 402 -12.95 -6.17 11.52
C ALA A 402 -13.86 -7.39 11.31
N ILE A 403 -14.26 -8.07 12.40
CA ILE A 403 -15.18 -9.21 12.36
C ILE A 403 -16.59 -8.75 11.99
N LYS A 404 -17.10 -7.68 12.61
CA LYS A 404 -18.46 -7.16 12.33
C LYS A 404 -18.62 -6.68 10.89
N MET A 405 -17.55 -6.16 10.28
CA MET A 405 -17.52 -5.78 8.88
C MET A 405 -17.26 -6.97 7.94
N GLY A 406 -16.99 -8.18 8.44
CA GLY A 406 -16.62 -9.32 7.58
C GLY A 406 -15.33 -9.07 6.79
N GLU A 407 -14.43 -8.25 7.32
CA GLU A 407 -13.14 -7.91 6.70
C GLU A 407 -11.97 -8.53 7.47
N TYR A 408 -12.20 -9.68 8.07
CA TYR A 408 -11.17 -10.38 8.82
C TYR A 408 -10.17 -11.04 7.86
N ARG A 409 -8.95 -10.50 7.79
CA ARG A 409 -7.87 -10.93 6.88
C ARG A 409 -6.82 -11.83 7.56
N TYR A 410 -7.24 -12.63 8.54
CA TYR A 410 -6.43 -13.67 9.18
C TYR A 410 -5.09 -13.16 9.72
N GLU A 411 -3.96 -13.63 9.19
CA GLU A 411 -2.63 -13.24 9.66
C GLU A 411 -2.39 -11.74 9.56
N GLU A 412 -2.98 -11.05 8.58
CA GLU A 412 -2.85 -9.58 8.45
C GLU A 412 -3.60 -8.84 9.58
N THR A 413 -4.74 -9.38 10.04
CA THR A 413 -5.54 -8.82 11.13
C THR A 413 -4.93 -9.13 12.50
N ILE A 414 -4.54 -10.39 12.75
CA ILE A 414 -3.92 -10.78 14.03
C ILE A 414 -2.54 -10.15 14.22
N SER A 415 -1.76 -9.97 13.16
CA SER A 415 -0.45 -9.31 13.24
C SER A 415 -0.51 -7.87 13.75
N MET A 416 -1.70 -7.24 13.71
CA MET A 416 -1.90 -5.85 14.11
C MET A 416 -2.78 -5.69 15.35
N PHE A 417 -3.79 -6.55 15.50
CA PHE A 417 -4.82 -6.43 16.54
C PHE A 417 -4.85 -7.63 17.49
N GLY A 418 -3.88 -8.55 17.39
CA GLY A 418 -3.81 -9.76 18.23
C GLY A 418 -3.77 -9.46 19.73
N GLN A 419 -3.24 -8.30 20.14
CA GLN A 419 -3.29 -7.83 21.53
C GLN A 419 -4.72 -7.67 22.07
N PHE A 420 -5.71 -7.54 21.19
CA PHE A 420 -7.13 -7.40 21.56
C PHE A 420 -7.92 -8.72 21.54
N ILE A 421 -7.27 -9.87 21.29
CA ILE A 421 -7.96 -11.15 21.01
C ILE A 421 -8.88 -11.66 22.12
N ASN A 422 -8.64 -11.23 23.37
CA ASN A 422 -9.45 -11.58 24.54
C ASN A 422 -10.05 -10.36 25.24
N VAL A 423 -9.92 -9.16 24.65
CA VAL A 423 -10.47 -7.93 25.24
C VAL A 423 -11.97 -7.93 25.05
N LYS A 424 -12.72 -7.56 26.09
CA LYS A 424 -14.17 -7.44 26.03
C LYS A 424 -14.57 -6.02 25.67
N ASN A 425 -15.58 -5.87 24.82
CA ASN A 425 -16.26 -4.60 24.62
C ASN A 425 -17.17 -4.26 25.83
N LYS A 426 -17.91 -3.13 25.77
CA LYS A 426 -18.78 -2.73 26.89
C LYS A 426 -19.97 -3.68 27.13
N GLU A 427 -20.36 -4.46 26.13
CA GLU A 427 -21.37 -5.53 26.26
C GLU A 427 -20.78 -6.84 26.85
N GLY A 428 -19.51 -6.84 27.23
CA GLY A 428 -18.83 -8.02 27.80
C GLY A 428 -18.45 -9.09 26.77
N LYS A 429 -18.60 -8.81 25.47
CA LYS A 429 -18.30 -9.73 24.37
C LYS A 429 -16.84 -9.61 23.96
N THR A 430 -16.19 -10.74 23.74
CA THR A 430 -14.86 -10.84 23.12
C THR A 430 -14.98 -10.91 21.59
N PRO A 431 -13.88 -10.79 20.82
CA PRO A 431 -13.91 -11.00 19.38
C PRO A 431 -14.40 -12.40 18.99
N LEU A 432 -14.12 -13.43 19.81
CA LEU A 432 -14.64 -14.78 19.57
C LEU A 432 -16.17 -14.85 19.73
N ASP A 433 -16.73 -14.15 20.73
CA ASP A 433 -18.19 -14.06 20.91
C ASP A 433 -18.84 -13.34 19.73
N VAL A 434 -18.22 -12.27 19.23
CA VAL A 434 -18.72 -11.57 18.04
C VAL A 434 -18.65 -12.47 16.80
N ALA A 435 -17.59 -13.25 16.61
CA ALA A 435 -17.50 -14.19 15.49
C ALA A 435 -18.59 -15.28 15.56
N LEU A 436 -18.90 -15.77 16.77
CA LEU A 436 -19.98 -16.72 17.02
C LEU A 436 -21.35 -16.14 16.62
N GLU A 437 -21.65 -14.89 16.97
CA GLU A 437 -22.90 -14.22 16.61
C GLU A 437 -23.07 -14.03 15.10
N ARG A 438 -21.97 -14.05 14.33
CA ARG A 438 -22.01 -13.91 12.87
C ARG A 438 -22.31 -15.21 12.13
N VAL A 439 -22.35 -16.38 12.79
CA VAL A 439 -22.58 -17.68 12.13
C VAL A 439 -23.86 -17.70 11.27
N HIS A 440 -24.92 -17.00 11.67
CA HIS A 440 -26.18 -16.95 10.92
C HIS A 440 -26.23 -15.86 9.84
N ILE A 441 -25.33 -14.89 9.91
CA ILE A 441 -25.24 -13.76 8.95
C ILE A 441 -24.29 -14.12 7.82
N PHE A 442 -23.22 -14.82 8.17
CA PHE A 442 -22.22 -15.35 7.28
C PHE A 442 -22.69 -16.72 6.77
N SER A 443 -23.29 -16.75 5.58
CA SER A 443 -23.53 -18.00 4.86
C SER A 443 -22.19 -18.67 4.49
N ASP A 444 -22.22 -19.92 3.99
CA ASP A 444 -21.05 -20.66 3.49
C ASP A 444 -20.53 -20.02 2.17
N ASP A 445 -20.09 -18.77 2.30
CA ASP A 445 -19.68 -17.85 1.25
C ASP A 445 -18.26 -18.18 0.76
N GLN A 446 -18.02 -17.94 -0.53
CA GLN A 446 -16.70 -17.96 -1.16
C GLN A 446 -15.80 -16.81 -0.66
N ASP A 447 -16.32 -15.89 0.17
CA ASP A 447 -15.56 -14.86 0.85
C ASP A 447 -14.98 -15.38 2.18
N VAL A 448 -13.67 -15.64 2.15
CA VAL A 448 -12.92 -16.12 3.32
C VAL A 448 -13.05 -15.17 4.54
N GLY A 449 -13.22 -13.86 4.33
CA GLY A 449 -13.35 -12.87 5.40
C GLY A 449 -14.69 -12.96 6.15
N LYS A 450 -15.68 -13.60 5.52
CA LYS A 450 -17.02 -13.83 6.06
C LYS A 450 -17.25 -15.30 6.40
N ASN A 451 -16.20 -16.08 6.67
CA ASN A 451 -16.37 -17.47 7.08
C ASN A 451 -16.28 -17.61 8.61
N ALA A 452 -17.43 -17.70 9.29
CA ALA A 452 -17.47 -17.69 10.76
C ALA A 452 -16.70 -18.87 11.39
N TYR A 453 -16.88 -20.09 10.87
CA TYR A 453 -16.18 -21.28 11.40
C TYR A 453 -14.67 -21.18 11.23
N PHE A 454 -14.22 -20.80 10.04
CA PHE A 454 -12.79 -20.66 9.77
C PHE A 454 -12.16 -19.52 10.57
N MET A 455 -12.88 -18.40 10.73
CA MET A 455 -12.48 -17.27 11.55
C MET A 455 -12.36 -17.65 13.03
N MET A 456 -13.37 -18.30 13.61
CA MET A 456 -13.33 -18.76 15.01
C MET A 456 -12.19 -19.74 15.23
N ARG A 457 -11.96 -20.67 14.30
CA ARG A 457 -10.82 -21.59 14.35
C ARG A 457 -9.49 -20.83 14.35
N HIS A 458 -9.35 -19.83 13.48
CA HIS A 458 -8.16 -19.00 13.42
C HIS A 458 -7.94 -18.21 14.72
N LEU A 459 -8.99 -17.61 15.29
CA LEU A 459 -8.92 -16.90 16.58
C LEU A 459 -8.47 -17.84 17.72
N LEU A 460 -9.05 -19.04 17.82
CA LEU A 460 -8.69 -20.04 18.83
C LEU A 460 -7.22 -20.48 18.69
N ASN A 461 -6.76 -20.74 17.46
CA ASN A 461 -5.36 -21.10 17.19
C ASN A 461 -4.37 -19.97 17.55
N ASN A 462 -4.84 -18.72 17.64
CA ASN A 462 -4.03 -17.56 18.01
C ASN A 462 -4.26 -17.11 19.47
N GLY A 463 -4.87 -17.95 20.31
CA GLY A 463 -4.97 -17.72 21.76
C GLY A 463 -6.28 -17.09 22.25
N ALA A 464 -7.33 -17.07 21.42
CA ALA A 464 -8.67 -16.72 21.90
C ALA A 464 -9.16 -17.75 22.93
N ARG A 465 -9.74 -17.29 24.03
CA ARG A 465 -10.26 -18.15 25.10
C ARG A 465 -11.73 -18.46 24.86
N LYS A 466 -12.10 -19.74 24.97
CA LYS A 466 -13.50 -20.19 24.88
C LYS A 466 -14.31 -19.62 26.05
N THR A 467 -15.27 -18.77 25.74
CA THR A 467 -16.21 -18.19 26.70
C THR A 467 -17.32 -19.17 27.07
N ASN A 468 -18.15 -18.82 28.05
CA ASN A 468 -19.33 -19.60 28.38
C ASN A 468 -20.33 -19.62 27.21
N LEU A 469 -20.51 -18.50 26.50
CA LEU A 469 -21.35 -18.43 25.30
C LEU A 469 -20.88 -19.42 24.23
N TYR A 470 -19.57 -19.45 23.96
CA TYR A 470 -18.99 -20.39 23.00
C TYR A 470 -19.22 -21.85 23.39
N LYS A 471 -19.06 -22.19 24.69
CA LYS A 471 -19.29 -23.55 25.19
C LYS A 471 -20.75 -23.95 25.10
N LEU A 472 -21.68 -23.04 25.41
CA LEU A 472 -23.12 -23.27 25.32
C LEU A 472 -23.61 -23.49 23.89
N ALA A 473 -22.94 -22.89 22.90
CA ALA A 473 -23.29 -23.07 21.48
C ALA A 473 -22.93 -24.46 20.92
N ASP A 474 -22.11 -25.25 21.62
CA ASP A 474 -21.71 -26.62 21.24
C ASP A 474 -21.15 -26.77 19.80
N ILE A 475 -20.44 -25.75 19.30
CA ILE A 475 -19.92 -25.72 17.92
C ILE A 475 -18.44 -26.14 17.79
N ASP A 476 -17.76 -26.50 18.89
CA ASP A 476 -16.30 -26.70 18.91
C ASP A 476 -15.84 -27.78 17.92
N SER A 477 -16.58 -28.89 17.83
CA SER A 477 -16.29 -29.98 16.90
C SER A 477 -16.38 -29.51 15.45
N ALA A 478 -17.42 -28.74 15.10
CA ALA A 478 -17.60 -28.17 13.77
C ALA A 478 -16.49 -27.18 13.43
N VAL A 479 -16.14 -26.27 14.35
CA VAL A 479 -15.05 -25.29 14.18
C VAL A 479 -13.70 -25.98 13.96
N LYS A 480 -13.39 -27.02 14.73
CA LYS A 480 -12.13 -27.79 14.58
C LYS A 480 -12.08 -28.58 13.28
N ALA A 481 -13.22 -29.15 12.85
CA ALA A 481 -13.33 -29.93 11.63
C ALA A 481 -13.27 -29.04 10.37
N TYR A 482 -13.73 -27.79 10.46
CA TYR A 482 -13.84 -26.92 9.30
C TYR A 482 -12.51 -26.73 8.55
N ARG A 483 -12.56 -26.86 7.23
CA ARG A 483 -11.46 -26.59 6.29
C ARG A 483 -12.02 -25.70 5.19
N TYR A 484 -11.40 -24.53 5.00
CA TYR A 484 -11.76 -23.68 3.89
C TYR A 484 -11.41 -24.38 2.55
N PRO A 485 -12.37 -24.54 1.62
CA PRO A 485 -12.11 -25.18 0.34
C PRO A 485 -11.18 -24.32 -0.52
N ASN A 486 -10.16 -24.93 -1.12
CA ASN A 486 -9.29 -24.22 -2.05
C ASN A 486 -9.98 -24.17 -3.43
N PRO A 487 -10.42 -22.98 -3.90
CA PRO A 487 -11.24 -22.86 -5.11
C PRO A 487 -10.47 -23.21 -6.40
N TYR A 488 -9.13 -23.24 -6.35
CA TYR A 488 -8.27 -23.50 -7.49
C TYR A 488 -7.92 -24.98 -7.69
N LEU A 489 -8.17 -25.84 -6.69
CA LEU A 489 -7.80 -27.26 -6.79
C LEU A 489 -8.53 -27.99 -7.91
N GLN A 490 -9.80 -27.64 -8.16
CA GLN A 490 -10.64 -28.25 -9.20
C GLN A 490 -10.15 -27.97 -10.63
N GLU A 491 -9.36 -26.91 -10.83
CA GLU A 491 -8.77 -26.58 -12.13
C GLU A 491 -7.60 -27.50 -12.49
N ILE A 492 -7.01 -28.19 -11.50
CA ILE A 492 -5.81 -29.00 -11.67
C ILE A 492 -6.17 -30.41 -12.13
N ARG A 493 -5.74 -30.76 -13.34
CA ARG A 493 -6.07 -32.01 -14.03
C ARG A 493 -4.80 -32.75 -14.46
N ALA A 494 -4.94 -34.06 -14.67
CA ALA A 494 -3.89 -34.86 -15.30
C ALA A 494 -3.60 -34.33 -16.72
N SER A 495 -2.35 -34.42 -17.16
CA SER A 495 -1.87 -33.98 -18.47
C SER A 495 -2.02 -32.48 -18.78
N MET A 496 -2.30 -31.66 -17.76
CA MET A 496 -2.33 -30.20 -17.86
C MET A 496 -0.99 -29.64 -18.36
N PRO A 497 -0.94 -28.70 -19.33
CA PRO A 497 0.29 -28.01 -19.70
C PRO A 497 0.87 -27.17 -18.55
N TYR A 498 2.21 -27.10 -18.45
CA TYR A 498 2.88 -26.34 -17.38
C TYR A 498 2.47 -24.85 -17.37
N GLY A 499 2.35 -24.21 -18.53
CA GLY A 499 1.89 -22.82 -18.63
C GLY A 499 0.47 -22.60 -18.08
N ALA A 500 -0.42 -23.60 -18.24
CA ALA A 500 -1.76 -23.53 -17.66
C ALA A 500 -1.72 -23.67 -16.12
N PHE A 501 -0.85 -24.53 -15.58
CA PHE A 501 -0.63 -24.63 -14.14
C PHE A 501 -0.03 -23.34 -13.56
N LYS A 502 0.97 -22.77 -14.23
CA LYS A 502 1.59 -21.50 -13.85
C LYS A 502 0.58 -20.35 -13.82
N ARG A 503 -0.38 -20.35 -14.76
CA ARG A 503 -1.51 -19.41 -14.76
C ARG A 503 -2.38 -19.54 -13.51
N ILE A 504 -2.63 -20.76 -13.02
CA ILE A 504 -3.35 -20.97 -11.76
C ILE A 504 -2.57 -20.37 -10.59
N LEU A 505 -1.26 -20.64 -10.49
CA LEU A 505 -0.43 -20.08 -9.43
C LEU A 505 -0.37 -18.54 -9.46
N ARG A 506 -0.34 -17.96 -10.66
CA ARG A 506 -0.45 -16.52 -10.87
C ARG A 506 -1.80 -15.99 -10.40
N ASN A 507 -2.90 -16.61 -10.80
CA ASN A 507 -4.25 -16.19 -10.41
C ASN A 507 -4.42 -16.22 -8.88
N ILE A 508 -3.76 -17.14 -8.16
CA ILE A 508 -3.72 -17.15 -6.69
C ILE A 508 -3.02 -15.89 -6.13
N GLY A 509 -1.89 -15.50 -6.72
CA GLY A 509 -1.15 -14.30 -6.31
C GLY A 509 -1.86 -12.98 -6.63
N GLU A 510 -2.72 -13.00 -7.65
CA GLU A 510 -3.54 -11.86 -8.10
C GLU A 510 -4.94 -11.84 -7.42
N ASP A 511 -5.26 -12.78 -6.53
CA ASP A 511 -6.54 -12.79 -5.81
C ASP A 511 -6.44 -12.11 -4.44
N HIS A 512 -6.87 -10.84 -4.41
CA HIS A 512 -6.77 -9.96 -3.25
C HIS A 512 -7.82 -10.21 -2.15
N ARG A 513 -8.77 -11.14 -2.37
CA ARG A 513 -9.66 -11.64 -1.31
C ARG A 513 -8.86 -12.32 -0.21
N PHE A 514 -7.75 -12.96 -0.59
CA PHE A 514 -6.88 -13.67 0.32
C PHE A 514 -5.72 -12.79 0.84
N CYS A 515 -5.36 -12.97 2.12
CA CYS A 515 -4.11 -12.41 2.63
C CYS A 515 -2.90 -13.15 2.02
N LEU A 516 -1.72 -12.53 2.03
CA LEU A 516 -0.53 -13.10 1.38
C LEU A 516 -0.15 -14.50 1.93
N LYS A 517 -0.34 -14.74 3.23
CA LYS A 517 -0.08 -16.07 3.82
C LYS A 517 -1.07 -17.10 3.32
N PHE A 518 -2.34 -16.71 3.19
CA PHE A 518 -3.38 -17.59 2.69
C PHE A 518 -3.14 -17.96 1.22
N GLN A 519 -2.81 -16.99 0.37
CA GLN A 519 -2.40 -17.22 -1.02
C GLN A 519 -1.27 -18.25 -1.12
N LYS A 520 -0.21 -18.10 -0.31
CA LYS A 520 0.91 -19.05 -0.24
C LYS A 520 0.47 -20.47 0.15
N ASN A 521 -0.46 -20.59 1.09
CA ASN A 521 -0.97 -21.89 1.51
C ASN A 521 -1.84 -22.54 0.41
N LEU A 522 -2.65 -21.75 -0.32
CA LEU A 522 -3.41 -22.23 -1.47
C LEU A 522 -2.48 -22.73 -2.58
N ALA A 523 -1.41 -21.98 -2.87
CA ALA A 523 -0.40 -22.35 -3.86
C ALA A 523 0.29 -23.68 -3.51
N ILE A 524 0.67 -23.89 -2.24
CA ILE A 524 1.26 -25.16 -1.78
C ILE A 524 0.31 -26.33 -2.06
N GLN A 525 -0.98 -26.19 -1.74
CA GLN A 525 -1.97 -27.25 -1.99
C GLN A 525 -2.11 -27.54 -3.48
N CYS A 526 -2.14 -26.50 -4.31
CA CYS A 526 -2.17 -26.64 -5.77
C CYS A 526 -0.94 -27.35 -6.32
N ILE A 527 0.26 -27.03 -5.82
CA ILE A 527 1.52 -27.70 -6.21
C ILE A 527 1.49 -29.17 -5.83
N LYS A 528 1.08 -29.50 -4.60
CA LYS A 528 0.94 -30.90 -4.15
C LYS A 528 -0.03 -31.67 -5.06
N ARG A 529 -1.17 -31.08 -5.40
CA ARG A 529 -2.15 -31.70 -6.31
C ARG A 529 -1.60 -31.86 -7.73
N PHE A 530 -0.90 -30.87 -8.26
CA PHE A 530 -0.30 -30.93 -9.58
C PHE A 530 0.72 -32.07 -9.69
N ILE A 531 1.58 -32.21 -8.67
CA ILE A 531 2.54 -33.31 -8.53
C ILE A 531 1.81 -34.66 -8.53
N GLU A 532 0.78 -34.79 -7.70
CA GLU A 532 0.02 -36.04 -7.53
C GLU A 532 -0.59 -36.53 -8.86
N VAL A 533 -1.28 -35.64 -9.59
CA VAL A 533 -2.04 -36.02 -10.80
C VAL A 533 -1.19 -36.09 -12.07
N ASN A 534 0.03 -35.52 -12.06
CA ASN A 534 0.93 -35.54 -13.22
C ASN A 534 2.16 -36.43 -13.02
N LYS A 535 2.25 -37.22 -11.95
CA LYS A 535 3.40 -38.09 -11.64
C LYS A 535 3.79 -39.11 -12.73
N TYR A 536 2.91 -39.38 -13.69
CA TYR A 536 3.16 -40.29 -14.81
C TYR A 536 3.29 -39.56 -16.17
N HIS A 537 3.33 -38.23 -16.16
CA HIS A 537 3.46 -37.46 -17.38
C HIS A 537 4.89 -37.58 -17.94
N PRO A 538 5.10 -37.79 -19.26
CA PRO A 538 6.43 -38.01 -19.83
C PRO A 538 7.48 -36.93 -19.48
N ASN A 539 7.05 -35.66 -19.45
CA ASN A 539 7.91 -34.52 -19.09
C ASN A 539 7.80 -34.10 -17.61
N PHE A 540 7.46 -35.01 -16.70
CA PHE A 540 7.21 -34.68 -15.29
C PHE A 540 8.42 -34.00 -14.62
N GLU A 541 9.62 -34.57 -14.75
CA GLU A 541 10.82 -34.03 -14.10
C GLU A 541 11.17 -32.62 -14.60
N ASN A 542 11.21 -32.42 -15.92
CA ASN A 542 11.50 -31.12 -16.52
C ASN A 542 10.50 -30.03 -16.07
N ARG A 543 9.22 -30.39 -15.91
CA ARG A 543 8.19 -29.46 -15.41
C ARG A 543 8.40 -29.09 -13.96
N LEU A 544 8.82 -30.03 -13.11
CA LEU A 544 9.11 -29.75 -11.70
C LEU A 544 10.40 -28.94 -11.53
N LEU A 545 11.41 -29.19 -12.36
CA LEU A 545 12.62 -28.37 -12.41
C LEU A 545 12.29 -26.93 -12.83
N GLN A 546 11.50 -26.74 -13.89
CA GLN A 546 11.03 -25.42 -14.31
C GLN A 546 10.21 -24.72 -13.21
N LEU A 547 9.32 -25.45 -12.53
CA LEU A 547 8.56 -24.91 -11.40
C LEU A 547 9.49 -24.43 -10.29
N ARG A 548 10.49 -25.24 -9.94
CA ARG A 548 11.48 -24.89 -8.92
C ARG A 548 12.26 -23.62 -9.32
N ASP A 549 12.67 -23.51 -10.57
CA ASP A 549 13.44 -22.36 -11.07
C ASP A 549 12.57 -21.09 -11.10
N ASP A 550 11.30 -21.20 -11.52
CA ASP A 550 10.34 -20.08 -11.46
C ASP A 550 10.10 -19.62 -10.01
N ILE A 551 9.86 -20.57 -9.09
CA ILE A 551 9.61 -20.29 -7.67
C ILE A 551 10.83 -19.67 -6.99
N ASN A 552 12.04 -20.10 -7.36
CA ASN A 552 13.28 -19.56 -6.84
C ASN A 552 13.70 -18.26 -7.54
N GLY A 553 13.02 -17.88 -8.62
CA GLY A 553 13.37 -16.76 -9.50
C GLY A 553 14.76 -16.90 -10.10
N TYR A 554 15.13 -18.13 -10.48
CA TYR A 554 16.27 -18.43 -11.33
C TYR A 554 15.93 -18.28 -12.82
N SER A 555 14.65 -18.41 -13.17
CA SER A 555 14.11 -18.00 -14.47
C SER A 555 14.18 -16.48 -14.65
N SER A 556 13.97 -16.01 -15.89
CA SER A 556 13.91 -14.58 -16.18
C SER A 556 12.87 -13.87 -15.30
N ASP A 557 13.04 -12.57 -15.11
CA ASP A 557 12.13 -11.76 -14.28
C ASP A 557 10.67 -11.82 -14.76
N GLU A 558 10.48 -11.92 -16.07
CA GLU A 558 9.18 -12.03 -16.71
C GLU A 558 8.54 -13.41 -16.50
N GLU A 559 9.34 -14.48 -16.59
CA GLU A 559 8.85 -15.84 -16.33
C GLU A 559 8.52 -16.04 -14.85
N SER A 560 9.36 -15.59 -13.93
CA SER A 560 9.12 -15.80 -12.50
C SER A 560 8.07 -14.85 -11.89
N ALA A 561 7.72 -13.75 -12.59
CA ALA A 561 6.88 -12.68 -12.06
C ALA A 561 5.56 -13.16 -11.42
N GLY A 562 4.84 -14.05 -12.11
CA GLY A 562 3.53 -14.54 -11.63
C GLY A 562 3.58 -15.35 -10.33
N VAL A 563 4.76 -15.82 -9.92
CA VAL A 563 4.94 -16.58 -8.67
C VAL A 563 5.82 -15.84 -7.64
N LYS A 564 6.23 -14.59 -7.91
CA LYS A 564 7.08 -13.79 -7.01
C LYS A 564 6.49 -13.62 -5.61
N TYR A 565 5.16 -13.58 -5.47
CA TYR A 565 4.49 -13.47 -4.17
C TYR A 565 4.90 -14.59 -3.19
N ILE A 566 5.26 -15.78 -3.69
CA ILE A 566 5.73 -16.90 -2.84
C ILE A 566 7.04 -16.53 -2.10
N ARG A 567 7.90 -15.74 -2.74
CA ARG A 567 9.15 -15.20 -2.15
C ARG A 567 8.95 -13.87 -1.42
N GLN A 568 7.79 -13.24 -1.52
CA GLN A 568 7.52 -11.98 -0.84
C GLN A 568 7.63 -12.14 0.68
N LEU A 569 8.50 -11.35 1.30
CA LEU A 569 8.72 -11.38 2.74
C LEU A 569 7.62 -10.63 3.49
N ARG A 570 7.29 -11.14 4.68
CA ARG A 570 6.29 -10.56 5.60
C ARG A 570 6.91 -10.05 6.91
N SER A 571 8.23 -9.92 6.95
CA SER A 571 8.95 -9.55 8.17
C SER A 571 8.61 -8.11 8.56
N LYS A 572 8.27 -7.91 9.83
CA LYS A 572 8.14 -6.59 10.46
C LYS A 572 9.47 -6.04 11.01
N LEU A 573 10.51 -6.88 11.08
CA LEU A 573 11.83 -6.47 11.57
C LEU A 573 12.61 -5.78 10.46
N TRP A 574 12.92 -4.49 10.65
CA TRP A 574 13.62 -3.64 9.69
C TRP A 574 14.96 -4.20 9.21
N ILE A 575 15.77 -4.74 10.12
CA ILE A 575 17.06 -5.35 9.76
C ILE A 575 16.89 -6.51 8.78
N ILE A 576 15.85 -7.32 8.95
CA ILE A 576 15.55 -8.46 8.07
C ILE A 576 15.11 -7.98 6.69
N ARG A 577 14.35 -6.87 6.62
CA ARG A 577 13.92 -6.25 5.34
C ARG A 577 15.13 -5.81 4.52
N GLN A 578 16.11 -5.18 5.16
CA GLN A 578 17.31 -4.66 4.50
C GLN A 578 18.30 -5.73 4.03
N LEU A 579 18.39 -6.84 4.78
CA LEU A 579 19.27 -7.96 4.44
C LEU A 579 18.70 -8.84 3.32
N ARG A 580 17.37 -9.04 3.30
CA ARG A 580 16.74 -10.03 2.41
C ARG A 580 15.94 -9.41 1.27
N GLY A 581 15.75 -8.10 1.27
CA GLY A 581 14.92 -7.39 0.32
C GLY A 581 13.44 -7.78 0.40
N LEU A 582 12.63 -7.30 -0.53
CA LEU A 582 11.20 -7.61 -0.60
C LEU A 582 10.94 -9.08 -0.99
N TYR A 583 11.78 -9.62 -1.89
CA TYR A 583 11.67 -10.97 -2.44
C TYR A 583 12.86 -11.85 -2.03
N GLY A 584 12.77 -12.45 -0.84
CA GLY A 584 13.83 -13.27 -0.26
C GLY A 584 13.43 -14.73 -0.07
N TRP A 585 14.30 -15.49 0.61
CA TRP A 585 13.98 -16.87 0.99
C TRP A 585 12.75 -16.90 1.91
N THR A 586 11.84 -17.86 1.78
CA THR A 586 10.69 -17.98 2.72
C THR A 586 10.45 -19.43 3.14
N SER A 587 9.79 -19.65 4.27
CA SER A 587 9.41 -21.00 4.70
C SER A 587 8.46 -21.68 3.71
N THR A 588 7.58 -20.92 3.05
CA THR A 588 6.71 -21.43 1.97
C THR A 588 7.53 -21.91 0.78
N GLN A 589 8.52 -21.12 0.36
CA GLN A 589 9.42 -21.51 -0.73
C GLN A 589 10.19 -22.78 -0.36
N TRP A 590 10.67 -22.89 0.88
CA TRP A 590 11.33 -24.09 1.36
C TRP A 590 10.41 -25.31 1.32
N GLU A 591 9.17 -25.20 1.81
CA GLU A 591 8.20 -26.31 1.77
C GLU A 591 7.91 -26.76 0.32
N ILE A 592 7.76 -25.81 -0.61
CA ILE A 592 7.57 -26.11 -2.03
C ILE A 592 8.79 -26.85 -2.59
N ASN A 593 10.00 -26.35 -2.33
CA ASN A 593 11.23 -26.98 -2.81
C ASN A 593 11.41 -28.40 -2.25
N SER A 594 11.14 -28.61 -0.95
CA SER A 594 11.15 -29.94 -0.33
C SER A 594 10.13 -30.88 -0.98
N THR A 595 8.92 -30.39 -1.25
CA THR A 595 7.87 -31.17 -1.93
C THR A 595 8.31 -31.57 -3.35
N ILE A 596 8.91 -30.64 -4.10
CA ILE A 596 9.41 -30.90 -5.46
C ILE A 596 10.55 -31.92 -5.42
N ASN A 597 11.54 -31.75 -4.53
CA ASN A 597 12.68 -32.64 -4.44
C ASN A 597 12.25 -34.08 -4.07
N GLN A 598 11.34 -34.22 -3.10
CA GLN A 598 10.77 -35.52 -2.74
C GLN A 598 10.06 -36.19 -3.92
N ALA A 599 9.29 -35.41 -4.71
CA ALA A 599 8.60 -35.93 -5.88
C ALA A 599 9.57 -36.38 -6.99
N LEU A 600 10.66 -35.65 -7.21
CA LEU A 600 11.71 -36.01 -8.17
C LEU A 600 12.45 -37.28 -7.75
N GLU A 601 12.81 -37.41 -6.47
CA GLU A 601 13.45 -38.62 -5.94
C GLU A 601 12.55 -39.86 -6.08
N GLN A 602 11.26 -39.73 -5.74
CA GLN A 602 10.29 -40.81 -5.88
C GLN A 602 10.03 -41.22 -7.34
N HIS A 603 10.16 -40.29 -8.28
CA HIS A 603 10.01 -40.57 -9.71
C HIS A 603 11.22 -41.34 -10.23
N LYS A 604 12.45 -40.88 -9.92
CA LYS A 604 13.70 -41.56 -10.26
C LYS A 604 13.80 -42.97 -9.72
N ALA A 605 13.33 -43.20 -8.48
CA ALA A 605 13.31 -44.53 -7.88
C ALA A 605 12.33 -45.52 -8.56
N LYS A 606 11.41 -45.03 -9.40
CA LYS A 606 10.40 -45.84 -10.12
C LYS A 606 10.75 -46.09 -11.59
N GLU A 607 11.70 -45.36 -12.15
CA GLU A 607 12.28 -45.75 -13.44
C GLU A 607 13.05 -47.05 -13.23
N PRO A 608 12.73 -48.14 -13.96
CA PRO A 608 13.49 -49.38 -13.84
C PRO A 608 14.94 -49.08 -14.23
N SER A 609 15.90 -49.50 -13.40
CA SER A 609 17.31 -49.44 -13.72
C SER A 609 17.56 -50.28 -14.98
N CYS A 610 17.47 -49.68 -16.15
CA CYS A 610 17.72 -50.34 -17.42
C CYS A 610 19.23 -50.47 -17.67
N PHE A 611 19.98 -51.04 -16.72
CA PHE A 611 21.36 -51.50 -16.91
C PHE A 611 21.72 -52.56 -15.87
N SER A 612 21.41 -53.83 -16.17
CA SER A 612 22.21 -54.99 -15.73
C SER A 612 21.76 -56.25 -16.47
N PHE A 613 22.06 -56.30 -17.76
CA PHE A 613 22.21 -57.56 -18.49
C PHE A 613 23.56 -57.49 -19.20
N PHE A 614 24.59 -57.97 -18.52
CA PHE A 614 25.72 -58.77 -19.05
C PHE A 614 26.63 -59.06 -17.86
N SER A 615 26.42 -60.24 -17.26
CA SER A 615 27.39 -60.87 -16.39
C SER A 615 28.50 -61.45 -17.26
N SER A 616 29.68 -60.84 -17.23
CA SER A 616 30.93 -61.52 -17.54
C SER A 616 31.94 -61.14 -16.47
N THR A 617 32.18 -62.10 -15.57
CA THR A 617 33.34 -62.14 -14.68
C THR A 617 34.62 -61.96 -15.50
N PRO A 618 35.62 -61.25 -14.97
CA PRO A 618 36.78 -62.00 -14.49
C PRO A 618 37.35 -61.49 -13.16
N GLN A 619 37.64 -62.48 -12.31
CA GLN A 619 38.81 -62.62 -11.44
C GLN A 619 39.46 -61.37 -10.79
N ARG A 620 39.32 -61.37 -9.46
CA ARG A 620 40.29 -60.93 -8.43
C ARG A 620 41.69 -60.54 -8.94
N ASN A 621 42.13 -59.35 -8.53
CA ASN A 621 43.38 -59.25 -7.76
C ASN A 621 43.33 -58.10 -6.76
N ARG A 622 43.52 -58.47 -5.48
CA ARG A 622 43.81 -57.59 -4.35
C ARG A 622 45.23 -57.05 -4.52
N ILE A 623 45.43 -55.74 -4.42
CA ILE A 623 46.64 -55.17 -3.82
C ILE A 623 46.22 -53.97 -2.98
N ASN A 624 46.42 -54.10 -1.66
CA ASN A 624 46.44 -53.01 -0.69
C ASN A 624 47.56 -52.03 -1.03
N ARG A 625 47.32 -50.73 -0.85
CA ARG A 625 48.29 -49.81 -0.26
C ARG A 625 47.57 -48.63 0.38
N ASP A 626 47.67 -48.60 1.70
CA ASP A 626 47.33 -47.49 2.59
C ASP A 626 48.32 -46.32 2.47
N PHE A 627 47.92 -45.20 3.10
CA PHE A 627 48.64 -43.95 3.41
C PHE A 627 48.71 -42.92 2.26
N GLU A 628 48.42 -41.64 2.46
CA GLU A 628 48.65 -40.81 3.64
C GLU A 628 47.76 -39.55 3.63
N LEU A 629 47.32 -39.14 4.82
CA LEU A 629 46.76 -37.82 5.09
C LEU A 629 47.88 -36.77 4.97
N ASP A 630 47.63 -35.65 4.28
CA ASP A 630 48.30 -34.41 4.66
C ASP A 630 47.35 -33.22 4.66
N ASN A 631 47.50 -32.45 5.71
CA ASN A 631 46.60 -31.44 6.23
C ASN A 631 47.42 -30.16 6.29
N ARG A 632 47.15 -29.15 5.45
CA ARG A 632 47.73 -27.80 5.63
C ARG A 632 46.97 -26.71 4.86
N SER A 633 46.31 -25.84 5.66
CA SER A 633 46.39 -24.35 5.66
C SER A 633 46.18 -23.59 4.33
N ARG A 634 45.48 -22.46 4.20
CA ARG A 634 44.96 -21.37 5.08
C ARG A 634 44.08 -20.52 4.14
N LEU A 635 42.90 -20.06 4.55
CA LEU A 635 42.62 -18.65 4.89
C LEU A 635 43.43 -17.60 4.09
N ALA A 636 42.75 -16.87 3.20
CA ALA A 636 43.07 -15.49 2.87
C ALA A 636 41.76 -14.72 2.62
N VAL A 637 41.56 -13.73 3.47
CA VAL A 637 40.59 -12.63 3.37
C VAL A 637 41.17 -11.58 2.42
N GLY A 638 40.31 -11.01 1.58
CA GLY A 638 40.55 -9.87 0.70
C GLY A 638 39.22 -9.33 0.22
#